data_AF-A0A7C7I886-F1
#
_entry.id   AF-A0A7C7I886-F1
#
_cell.length_a   1.000
_cell.length_b   1.000
_cell.length_c   1.000
_cell.angle_alpha   90.00
_cell.angle_beta   90.00
_cell.angle_gamma   90.00
#
_symmetry.space_group_name_H-M   'P 1'
#
loop_
_entity.id
_entity.type
_entity.pdbx_description
1 polymer ?
#
loop_
_entity_poly.entity_id
_entity_poly.type
_entity_poly.pdbx_seq_one_letter_code
_entity_poly.pdbx_strand_id
1 'polypeptide(L)'
;MSLRSAANKLTIVLASVIFVTFAAGCTREVIKEVPVETIVEKEVIKEVFIEKPAEQKEAGRTAETAETTESTGPKIYKLGIFEDLTTTNYWAYLGPDTTIWNSYVLSGGKPALYSLSDQRFDWIPSAATDFPTPVVEETAGGTTLWTTEVVLKKGMKWSDGNDVTAEDFIFTAHTVRDLELSGNWSSSVDTEFFDHAEALDPYKLKIYFKQKPGLARWQFGLAFMPILSKAFWEPVVEEAKKQGTTVEQQRALYAHVPENEPSAGGYIFEKWENGAFAEKVKNPDHYFEGSSIIQYSNGAYSESKPGVYDFGAYGDPEGDKVLDYTVGPFADSSIYSIFGNQETAVLALKKGDIDFMLNPLGLQRGLQEQLKGQAGLETLENANNGFRYLGFNMRHPPMNIKAFRQAVAILIDKEFLTSTVLQGVAIPMYTTVPEGNGFWYFGAYGDPEGDKVLDYTVGPFADSSIYSIFGNQETAVLALKKGDIDFMLNPLGLQRGLQEQLKGQAGLETLENANNGFRYLGFNMRHPPMNIKAFRQAVAILIDKEFLTSTVLQGVAIPMYTTVPEGNGFWYNPNVSLIGKGLSRTERTEEAVKLLKDAGFTWEKEPKVSENGTVEVEGKGLKLPNGDPMPDLEILSPSPGYDPLRSTFAIWIERWLNDMGIPAKAKLTDFNVIVEKIADPDGFDIWILGWG
;
A
#
# COMPACT_ATOMS: atom_id res chain seq x y z
N MET A 1 -5.01 10.21 -43.97
CA MET A 1 -4.87 10.90 -45.28
C MET A 1 -3.41 10.83 -45.67
N SER A 2 -3.09 10.27 -46.85
CA SER A 2 -1.72 10.02 -47.33
C SER A 2 -1.07 11.31 -47.86
N LEU A 3 0.22 11.52 -47.59
CA LEU A 3 1.13 12.22 -48.49
C LEU A 3 2.52 11.55 -48.49
N ARG A 4 3.07 11.45 -49.70
CA ARG A 4 4.24 10.66 -50.11
C ARG A 4 5.54 11.49 -50.08
N SER A 5 6.64 10.81 -49.75
CA SER A 5 7.97 10.77 -50.40
C SER A 5 8.44 11.96 -51.25
N ALA A 6 9.66 12.45 -50.96
CA ALA A 6 10.73 12.60 -51.96
C ALA A 6 12.12 12.53 -51.32
N ALA A 7 13.02 11.81 -51.98
CA ALA A 7 14.43 11.59 -51.63
C ALA A 7 15.37 12.37 -52.58
N ASN A 8 16.55 12.79 -52.07
CA ASN A 8 17.87 12.88 -52.75
C ASN A 8 18.84 13.63 -51.81
N LYS A 9 19.91 13.03 -51.27
CA LYS A 9 21.22 12.62 -51.84
C LYS A 9 22.26 13.76 -52.01
N LEU A 10 23.46 13.45 -51.47
CA LEU A 10 24.82 13.98 -51.75
C LEU A 10 25.14 15.41 -51.25
N THR A 11 26.35 15.80 -50.82
CA THR A 11 27.62 15.17 -50.38
C THR A 11 28.63 16.32 -50.16
N ILE A 12 29.21 16.37 -48.96
CA ILE A 12 30.65 16.57 -48.63
C ILE A 12 31.42 17.88 -49.02
N VAL A 13 32.15 18.35 -47.99
CA VAL A 13 33.53 18.96 -47.93
C VAL A 13 33.69 20.47 -47.66
N LEU A 14 34.41 20.70 -46.54
CA LEU A 14 35.38 21.74 -46.10
C LEU A 14 35.18 23.19 -46.62
N ALA A 15 35.36 24.23 -45.80
CA ALA A 15 36.62 24.59 -45.19
C ALA A 15 36.50 25.94 -44.45
N SER A 16 37.45 26.18 -43.54
CA SER A 16 38.07 27.48 -43.23
C SER A 16 37.43 28.38 -42.17
N VAL A 17 37.95 28.19 -40.96
CA VAL A 17 38.34 29.18 -39.93
C VAL A 17 38.69 30.57 -40.50
N ILE A 18 38.20 31.65 -39.87
CA ILE A 18 38.97 32.88 -39.56
C ILE A 18 38.47 33.41 -38.19
N PHE A 19 39.43 33.57 -37.27
CA PHE A 19 39.34 34.27 -35.99
C PHE A 19 39.47 35.79 -36.22
N VAL A 20 38.67 36.61 -35.52
CA VAL A 20 39.09 37.96 -35.11
C VAL A 20 38.62 38.23 -33.68
N THR A 21 39.58 38.21 -32.77
CA THR A 21 39.54 38.76 -31.41
C THR A 21 39.62 40.29 -31.43
N PHE A 22 38.89 40.96 -30.55
CA PHE A 22 39.39 42.17 -29.88
C PHE A 22 39.07 42.12 -28.38
N ALA A 23 40.13 42.37 -27.61
CA ALA A 23 40.23 42.22 -26.17
C ALA A 23 40.22 43.58 -25.46
N ALA A 24 39.73 43.58 -24.22
CA ALA A 24 40.24 44.29 -23.03
C ALA A 24 39.27 43.93 -21.89
N GLY A 25 39.60 43.13 -20.86
CA GLY A 25 40.76 43.14 -19.94
C GLY A 25 40.38 43.98 -18.71
N CYS A 26 40.48 43.61 -17.43
CA CYS A 26 40.94 42.48 -16.60
C CYS A 26 40.21 42.68 -15.23
N THR A 27 39.99 41.71 -14.32
CA THR A 27 40.99 41.00 -13.50
C THR A 27 40.45 39.70 -12.86
N ARG A 28 41.37 38.73 -12.77
CA ARG A 28 41.41 37.38 -12.14
C ARG A 28 40.85 37.29 -10.70
N GLU A 29 40.37 36.13 -10.23
CA GLU A 29 41.20 34.96 -9.87
C GLU A 29 40.50 33.58 -9.99
N VAL A 30 41.26 32.60 -10.45
CA VAL A 30 40.99 31.14 -10.49
C VAL A 30 42.05 30.47 -9.61
N ILE A 31 41.70 29.45 -8.85
CA ILE A 31 42.67 28.47 -8.33
C ILE A 31 42.31 27.05 -8.83
N LYS A 32 43.15 26.61 -9.77
CA LYS A 32 43.53 25.24 -10.20
C LYS A 32 42.56 24.33 -10.96
N GLU A 33 42.94 24.11 -12.23
CA GLU A 33 42.65 22.93 -13.07
C GLU A 33 43.63 21.78 -12.81
N VAL A 34 43.18 20.55 -13.03
CA VAL A 34 44.00 19.38 -13.40
C VAL A 34 43.24 18.63 -14.52
N PRO A 35 43.91 18.22 -15.63
CA PRO A 35 43.26 17.88 -16.89
C PRO A 35 42.76 16.43 -16.91
N VAL A 36 41.62 16.18 -17.58
CA VAL A 36 41.19 14.82 -17.97
C VAL A 36 41.33 14.71 -19.48
N GLU A 37 42.17 13.77 -19.91
CA GLU A 37 42.35 13.36 -21.29
C GLU A 37 41.05 12.85 -21.90
N THR A 38 40.74 13.36 -23.08
CA THR A 38 39.65 12.90 -23.95
C THR A 38 39.94 11.48 -24.45
N ILE A 39 39.12 10.51 -24.07
CA ILE A 39 39.06 9.20 -24.74
C ILE A 39 37.97 9.27 -25.81
N VAL A 40 38.38 8.97 -27.03
CA VAL A 40 37.61 9.01 -28.28
C VAL A 40 36.41 8.05 -28.22
N GLU A 41 35.21 8.57 -28.48
CA GLU A 41 33.98 7.81 -28.72
C GLU A 41 34.15 6.85 -29.91
N LYS A 42 33.90 5.57 -29.67
CA LYS A 42 33.55 4.61 -30.72
C LYS A 42 32.04 4.43 -30.67
N GLU A 43 31.35 4.92 -31.69
CA GLU A 43 29.97 4.51 -32.01
C GLU A 43 29.93 2.98 -32.15
N VAL A 44 29.22 2.32 -31.24
CA VAL A 44 28.75 0.96 -31.43
C VAL A 44 27.24 1.04 -31.56
N ILE A 45 26.76 1.06 -32.79
CA ILE A 45 25.35 0.81 -33.10
C ILE A 45 25.10 -0.66 -32.73
N LYS A 46 24.48 -0.91 -31.58
CA LYS A 46 23.88 -2.21 -31.24
C LYS A 46 22.40 -2.12 -31.57
N GLU A 47 22.00 -2.74 -32.68
CA GLU A 47 20.60 -3.14 -32.87
C GLU A 47 20.22 -4.11 -31.74
N VAL A 48 19.36 -3.66 -30.83
CA VAL A 48 18.76 -4.50 -29.80
C VAL A 48 17.54 -5.16 -30.44
N PHE A 49 17.69 -6.43 -30.82
CA PHE A 49 16.54 -7.27 -31.13
C PHE A 49 15.85 -7.64 -29.81
N ILE A 50 14.76 -6.95 -29.49
CA ILE A 50 13.82 -7.41 -28.47
C ILE A 50 12.92 -8.44 -29.17
N GLU A 51 13.23 -9.72 -29.03
CA GLU A 51 12.22 -10.75 -29.31
C GLU A 51 11.13 -10.63 -28.24
N LYS A 52 9.92 -10.29 -28.68
CA LYS A 52 8.71 -10.46 -27.88
C LYS A 52 8.67 -11.91 -27.38
N PRO A 53 8.35 -12.17 -26.10
CA PRO A 53 7.99 -13.51 -25.67
C PRO A 53 6.84 -14.00 -26.56
N ALA A 54 6.98 -15.18 -27.14
CA ALA A 54 5.88 -15.81 -27.84
C ALA A 54 4.68 -15.95 -26.87
N GLU A 55 3.47 -15.67 -27.35
CA GLU A 55 2.24 -15.97 -26.62
C GLU A 55 2.31 -17.40 -26.07
N GLN A 56 2.24 -17.52 -24.74
CA GLN A 56 1.99 -18.81 -24.10
C GLN A 56 0.59 -19.24 -24.52
N LYS A 57 0.51 -20.11 -25.52
CA LYS A 57 -0.66 -20.96 -25.69
C LYS A 57 -0.72 -21.88 -24.48
N GLU A 58 -1.81 -21.82 -23.74
CA GLU A 58 -2.18 -22.87 -22.79
C GLU A 58 -2.05 -24.22 -23.48
N ALA A 59 -1.05 -24.99 -23.04
CA ALA A 59 -0.99 -26.39 -23.38
C ALA A 59 -2.10 -27.08 -22.60
N GLY A 60 -3.22 -27.37 -23.27
CA GLY A 60 -4.24 -28.29 -22.79
C GLY A 60 -3.57 -29.58 -22.33
N ARG A 61 -3.57 -29.80 -21.02
CA ARG A 61 -2.86 -30.90 -20.37
C ARG A 61 -3.71 -32.16 -20.49
N THR A 62 -3.62 -32.87 -21.60
CA THR A 62 -3.93 -34.31 -21.59
C THR A 62 -2.78 -35.02 -20.91
N ALA A 63 -2.99 -35.47 -19.68
CA ALA A 63 -2.05 -36.32 -18.97
C ALA A 63 -1.91 -37.66 -19.73
N GLU A 64 -0.92 -37.76 -20.62
CA GLU A 64 -0.38 -39.07 -20.98
C GLU A 64 0.45 -39.55 -19.79
N THR A 65 -0.10 -40.54 -19.09
CA THR A 65 0.57 -41.30 -18.05
C THR A 65 1.82 -41.96 -18.61
N ALA A 66 2.98 -41.36 -18.37
CA ALA A 66 4.23 -42.08 -18.48
C ALA A 66 4.21 -43.21 -17.42
N GLU A 67 4.22 -44.46 -17.88
CA GLU A 67 4.41 -45.63 -17.01
C GLU A 67 5.79 -45.53 -16.35
N THR A 68 5.84 -44.92 -15.16
CA THR A 68 6.97 -45.06 -14.25
C THR A 68 6.78 -46.34 -13.47
N THR A 69 7.71 -47.29 -13.65
CA THR A 69 7.84 -48.46 -12.78
C THR A 69 7.79 -48.03 -11.33
N GLU A 70 6.74 -48.43 -10.60
CA GLU A 70 6.56 -48.11 -9.18
C GLU A 70 7.76 -48.62 -8.38
N SER A 71 8.51 -47.69 -7.81
CA SER A 71 9.46 -47.97 -6.74
C SER A 71 8.68 -48.51 -5.54
N THR A 72 8.96 -49.75 -5.14
CA THR A 72 8.33 -50.40 -3.97
C THR A 72 8.92 -49.93 -2.62
N GLY A 73 9.85 -48.97 -2.63
CA GLY A 73 10.43 -48.36 -1.42
C GLY A 73 9.71 -47.06 -1.02
N PRO A 74 9.96 -46.56 0.21
CA PRO A 74 9.34 -45.31 0.68
C PRO A 74 9.66 -44.15 -0.26
N LYS A 75 8.66 -43.32 -0.55
CA LYS A 75 8.81 -42.17 -1.43
C LYS A 75 9.40 -41.02 -0.61
N ILE A 76 10.64 -40.64 -0.94
CA ILE A 76 11.37 -39.55 -0.26
C ILE A 76 11.53 -38.41 -1.25
N TYR A 77 11.14 -37.18 -0.87
CA TYR A 77 11.47 -35.98 -1.61
C TYR A 77 12.83 -35.43 -1.17
N LYS A 78 13.80 -35.36 -2.08
CA LYS A 78 15.13 -34.81 -1.80
C LYS A 78 15.23 -33.40 -2.37
N LEU A 79 15.40 -32.42 -1.50
CA LEU A 79 15.48 -31.00 -1.83
C LEU A 79 16.90 -30.48 -1.57
N GLY A 80 17.45 -29.68 -2.49
CA GLY A 80 18.68 -28.93 -2.29
C GLY A 80 18.42 -27.51 -1.79
N ILE A 81 19.10 -27.08 -0.73
CA ILE A 81 19.12 -25.72 -0.18
C ILE A 81 20.57 -25.19 -0.07
N PHE A 82 20.75 -23.88 0.13
CA PHE A 82 22.08 -23.25 0.04
C PHE A 82 22.65 -22.70 1.34
N GLU A 83 21.84 -22.60 2.38
CA GLU A 83 22.31 -22.23 3.71
C GLU A 83 21.64 -23.12 4.75
N ASP A 84 22.33 -23.30 5.86
CA ASP A 84 21.84 -24.10 6.98
C ASP A 84 20.76 -23.35 7.78
N LEU A 85 19.99 -24.10 8.57
CA LEU A 85 19.10 -23.54 9.57
C LEU A 85 19.89 -22.77 10.61
N THR A 86 19.36 -21.64 11.05
CA THR A 86 19.89 -20.91 12.22
C THR A 86 19.33 -21.45 13.54
N THR A 87 18.12 -22.04 13.49
CA THR A 87 17.38 -22.49 14.66
C THR A 87 16.25 -23.45 14.25
N THR A 88 15.89 -24.35 15.15
CA THR A 88 14.66 -25.16 15.06
C THR A 88 13.56 -24.65 15.99
N ASN A 89 13.86 -23.63 16.80
CA ASN A 89 12.91 -23.01 17.71
C ASN A 89 11.96 -22.07 16.94
N TYR A 90 10.67 -22.39 16.94
CA TYR A 90 9.66 -21.63 16.19
C TYR A 90 9.52 -20.18 16.68
N TRP A 91 9.71 -19.93 17.97
CA TRP A 91 9.73 -18.57 18.54
C TRP A 91 10.91 -17.76 18.02
N ALA A 92 12.10 -18.37 17.95
CA ALA A 92 13.31 -17.74 17.45
C ALA A 92 13.27 -17.55 15.92
N TYR A 93 12.74 -18.55 15.19
CA TYR A 93 12.55 -18.51 13.73
C TYR A 93 11.68 -17.32 13.31
N LEU A 94 10.58 -17.04 14.02
CA LEU A 94 9.75 -15.88 13.73
C LEU A 94 10.22 -14.60 14.43
N GLY A 95 11.31 -14.66 15.19
CA GLY A 95 11.89 -13.54 15.92
C GLY A 95 13.33 -13.24 15.45
N PRO A 96 14.33 -13.29 16.34
CA PRO A 96 15.69 -12.81 16.06
C PRO A 96 16.47 -13.64 15.02
N ASP A 97 16.15 -14.92 14.85
CA ASP A 97 16.95 -15.87 14.08
C ASP A 97 16.29 -16.21 12.74
N THR A 98 15.40 -15.36 12.23
CA THR A 98 14.65 -15.58 10.99
C THR A 98 15.55 -15.71 9.77
N THR A 99 15.39 -16.79 9.01
CA THR A 99 15.88 -16.89 7.62
C THR A 99 14.82 -17.52 6.72
N ILE A 100 14.98 -17.33 5.41
CA ILE A 100 14.12 -18.00 4.42
C ILE A 100 14.28 -19.52 4.46
N TRP A 101 15.46 -20.02 4.85
CA TRP A 101 15.74 -21.46 4.92
C TRP A 101 15.04 -22.12 6.10
N ASN A 102 14.98 -21.44 7.26
CA ASN A 102 14.10 -21.87 8.35
C ASN A 102 12.65 -21.94 7.89
N SER A 103 12.20 -20.98 7.08
CA SER A 103 10.85 -21.00 6.52
C SER A 103 10.61 -22.23 5.66
N TYR A 104 11.51 -22.57 4.73
CA TYR A 104 11.29 -23.72 3.84
C TYR A 104 11.28 -25.06 4.56
N VAL A 105 12.06 -25.20 5.64
CA VAL A 105 12.11 -26.45 6.40
C VAL A 105 11.00 -26.50 7.45
N LEU A 106 10.80 -25.45 8.24
CA LEU A 106 9.91 -25.48 9.41
C LEU A 106 8.45 -25.10 9.10
N SER A 107 8.17 -24.43 7.99
CA SER A 107 6.79 -24.07 7.63
C SER A 107 5.91 -25.30 7.36
N GLY A 108 4.60 -25.05 7.42
CA GLY A 108 3.57 -26.07 7.17
C GLY A 108 3.35 -27.05 8.31
N GLY A 109 4.10 -26.96 9.43
CA GLY A 109 3.90 -27.81 10.61
C GLY A 109 2.95 -27.23 11.67
N LYS A 110 2.73 -25.92 11.64
CA LYS A 110 1.90 -25.20 12.63
C LYS A 110 0.63 -24.68 11.94
N PRO A 111 -0.57 -24.91 12.52
CA PRO A 111 -1.80 -24.41 11.94
C PRO A 111 -1.96 -22.91 12.20
N ALA A 112 -2.77 -22.24 11.40
CA ALA A 112 -3.28 -20.89 11.67
C ALA A 112 -4.81 -20.92 11.62
N LEU A 113 -5.49 -19.90 12.14
CA LEU A 113 -6.96 -19.84 12.05
C LEU A 113 -7.41 -19.78 10.58
N TYR A 114 -6.73 -18.97 9.78
CA TYR A 114 -7.00 -18.74 8.37
C TYR A 114 -5.72 -18.77 7.54
N SER A 115 -5.85 -18.92 6.22
CA SER A 115 -4.75 -18.94 5.26
C SER A 115 -5.17 -18.24 3.96
N LEU A 116 -4.33 -18.39 2.93
CA LEU A 116 -4.60 -17.95 1.57
C LEU A 116 -4.82 -19.16 0.66
N SER A 117 -5.76 -19.04 -0.27
CA SER A 117 -5.96 -20.03 -1.33
C SER A 117 -4.75 -20.07 -2.28
N ASP A 118 -4.39 -21.24 -2.82
CA ASP A 118 -3.11 -21.44 -3.51
C ASP A 118 -2.88 -20.55 -4.76
N GLN A 119 -3.91 -20.30 -5.56
CA GLN A 119 -3.77 -19.58 -6.83
C GLN A 119 -4.17 -18.11 -6.74
N ARG A 120 -5.36 -17.80 -6.19
CA ARG A 120 -5.89 -16.42 -6.13
C ARG A 120 -5.50 -15.64 -4.87
N PHE A 121 -4.94 -16.32 -3.86
CA PHE A 121 -4.70 -15.74 -2.54
C PHE A 121 -5.96 -15.19 -1.87
N ASP A 122 -7.09 -15.86 -2.07
CA ASP A 122 -8.32 -15.56 -1.33
C ASP A 122 -8.16 -15.92 0.14
N TRP A 123 -8.78 -15.17 1.04
CA TRP A 123 -8.75 -15.42 2.47
C TRP A 123 -9.65 -16.61 2.85
N ILE A 124 -9.08 -17.72 3.28
CA ILE A 124 -9.84 -18.96 3.51
C ILE A 124 -9.64 -19.48 4.93
N PRO A 125 -10.65 -20.18 5.52
CA PRO A 125 -10.46 -20.88 6.78
C PRO A 125 -9.37 -21.94 6.69
N SER A 126 -8.62 -22.12 7.78
CA SER A 126 -7.67 -23.24 7.95
C SER A 126 -8.07 -24.03 9.20
N ALA A 127 -7.54 -23.72 10.38
CA ALA A 127 -8.03 -24.32 11.62
C ALA A 127 -9.46 -23.86 11.98
N ALA A 128 -9.90 -22.71 11.45
CA ALA A 128 -11.28 -22.26 11.57
C ALA A 128 -12.23 -23.09 10.68
N THR A 129 -13.49 -23.25 11.09
CA THR A 129 -14.51 -23.95 10.29
C THR A 129 -15.11 -23.08 9.19
N ASP A 130 -15.19 -21.77 9.43
CA ASP A 130 -15.87 -20.79 8.58
C ASP A 130 -15.26 -19.39 8.86
N PHE A 131 -15.71 -18.36 8.15
CA PHE A 131 -15.39 -16.96 8.42
C PHE A 131 -15.83 -16.54 9.84
N PRO A 132 -15.09 -15.59 10.46
CA PRO A 132 -15.39 -15.16 11.80
C PRO A 132 -16.66 -14.32 11.84
N THR A 133 -17.28 -14.19 13.01
CA THR A 133 -18.38 -13.23 13.16
C THR A 133 -17.90 -11.81 12.86
N PRO A 134 -18.77 -10.91 12.36
CA PRO A 134 -18.41 -9.51 12.18
C PRO A 134 -17.80 -8.92 13.45
N VAL A 135 -16.81 -8.05 13.29
CA VAL A 135 -16.20 -7.36 14.42
C VAL A 135 -17.20 -6.33 14.96
N VAL A 136 -17.65 -6.52 16.20
CA VAL A 136 -18.65 -5.69 16.88
C VAL A 136 -18.05 -4.99 18.09
N GLU A 137 -18.64 -3.86 18.48
CA GLU A 137 -18.26 -3.15 19.70
C GLU A 137 -19.04 -3.72 20.88
N GLU A 138 -18.35 -4.07 21.97
CA GLU A 138 -18.95 -4.55 23.21
C GLU A 138 -18.46 -3.73 24.40
N THR A 139 -19.39 -3.32 25.27
CA THR A 139 -19.08 -2.62 26.51
C THR A 139 -19.47 -3.47 27.71
N ALA A 140 -18.49 -3.82 28.54
CA ALA A 140 -18.70 -4.53 29.79
C ALA A 140 -17.90 -3.84 30.91
N GLY A 141 -18.54 -3.62 32.07
CA GLY A 141 -17.85 -3.04 33.24
C GLY A 141 -17.28 -1.62 33.04
N GLY A 142 -17.73 -0.88 32.02
CA GLY A 142 -17.21 0.46 31.71
C GLY A 142 -16.02 0.49 30.75
N THR A 143 -15.56 -0.67 30.28
CA THR A 143 -14.55 -0.80 29.23
C THR A 143 -15.22 -1.21 27.92
N THR A 144 -14.86 -0.52 26.83
CA THR A 144 -15.34 -0.83 25.49
C THR A 144 -14.22 -1.51 24.71
N LEU A 145 -14.51 -2.69 24.16
CA LEU A 145 -13.62 -3.49 23.33
C LEU A 145 -14.33 -3.87 22.03
N TRP A 146 -13.55 -4.25 21.03
CA TRP A 146 -14.07 -4.80 19.77
C TRP A 146 -13.90 -6.31 19.77
N THR A 147 -14.94 -7.05 19.44
CA THR A 147 -14.95 -8.51 19.59
C THR A 147 -15.32 -9.23 18.30
N THR A 148 -14.79 -10.44 18.16
CA THR A 148 -15.14 -11.38 17.09
C THR A 148 -15.01 -12.81 17.60
N GLU A 149 -15.84 -13.71 17.10
CA GLU A 149 -15.84 -15.12 17.47
C GLU A 149 -15.37 -15.98 16.30
N VAL A 150 -14.59 -17.02 16.62
CA VAL A 150 -14.08 -18.00 15.66
C VAL A 150 -14.37 -19.40 16.16
N VAL A 151 -14.93 -20.24 15.28
CA VAL A 151 -15.16 -21.67 15.56
C VAL A 151 -14.06 -22.48 14.89
N LEU A 152 -13.46 -23.42 15.62
CA LEU A 152 -12.36 -24.27 15.18
C LEU A 152 -12.86 -25.64 14.70
N LYS A 153 -12.17 -26.22 13.72
CA LYS A 153 -12.44 -27.58 13.24
C LYS A 153 -12.18 -28.58 14.38
N LYS A 154 -13.14 -29.47 14.62
CA LYS A 154 -13.03 -30.51 15.65
C LYS A 154 -12.24 -31.70 15.13
N GLY A 155 -11.46 -32.33 16.00
CA GLY A 155 -10.70 -33.55 15.67
C GLY A 155 -9.33 -33.29 15.04
N MET A 156 -8.90 -32.04 14.89
CA MET A 156 -7.51 -31.71 14.58
C MET A 156 -6.61 -32.13 15.74
N LYS A 157 -5.47 -32.77 15.42
CA LYS A 157 -4.52 -33.28 16.41
C LYS A 157 -3.10 -32.78 16.15
N TRP A 158 -2.40 -32.55 17.23
CA TRP A 158 -0.94 -32.50 17.28
C TRP A 158 -0.39 -33.93 17.13
N SER A 159 0.81 -34.06 16.58
CA SER A 159 1.47 -35.36 16.34
C SER A 159 1.84 -36.12 17.62
N ASP A 160 1.72 -35.49 18.80
CA ASP A 160 1.84 -36.13 20.11
C ASP A 160 0.49 -36.70 20.60
N GLY A 161 -0.58 -36.56 19.81
CA GLY A 161 -1.94 -37.04 20.08
C GLY A 161 -2.86 -36.04 20.77
N ASN A 162 -2.33 -34.91 21.25
CA ASN A 162 -3.13 -33.84 21.87
C ASN A 162 -4.06 -33.19 20.84
N ASP A 163 -5.23 -32.73 21.28
CA ASP A 163 -6.14 -31.99 20.40
C ASP A 163 -5.63 -30.57 20.16
N VAL A 164 -5.81 -30.07 18.94
CA VAL A 164 -5.63 -28.64 18.64
C VAL A 164 -6.87 -27.89 19.11
N THR A 165 -6.70 -26.91 20.00
CA THR A 165 -7.82 -26.23 20.68
C THR A 165 -7.69 -24.72 20.69
N ALA A 166 -8.77 -24.04 21.11
CA ALA A 166 -8.78 -22.61 21.40
C ALA A 166 -7.65 -22.19 22.38
N GLU A 167 -7.31 -23.05 23.34
CA GLU A 167 -6.26 -22.79 24.33
C GLU A 167 -4.87 -22.66 23.71
N ASP A 168 -4.58 -23.38 22.63
CA ASP A 168 -3.28 -23.28 21.92
C ASP A 168 -3.13 -21.90 21.26
N PHE A 169 -4.20 -21.40 20.63
CA PHE A 169 -4.23 -20.06 20.03
C PHE A 169 -4.05 -18.98 21.10
N ILE A 170 -4.80 -19.08 22.21
CA ILE A 170 -4.76 -18.13 23.32
C ILE A 170 -3.35 -18.10 23.93
N PHE A 171 -2.80 -19.27 24.26
CA PHE A 171 -1.45 -19.42 24.78
C PHE A 171 -0.42 -18.76 23.87
N THR A 172 -0.52 -19.01 22.57
CA THR A 172 0.44 -18.46 21.60
C THR A 172 0.34 -16.93 21.53
N ALA A 173 -0.86 -16.38 21.34
CA ALA A 173 -1.07 -14.94 21.22
C ALA A 173 -0.69 -14.19 22.51
N HIS A 174 -1.00 -14.75 23.68
CA HIS A 174 -0.65 -14.15 24.97
C HIS A 174 0.86 -14.23 25.22
N THR A 175 1.53 -15.32 24.84
CA THR A 175 3.00 -15.41 24.95
C THR A 175 3.68 -14.33 24.12
N VAL A 176 3.22 -14.11 22.88
CA VAL A 176 3.76 -13.04 22.02
C VAL A 176 3.58 -11.67 22.66
N ARG A 177 2.37 -11.37 23.16
CA ARG A 177 2.03 -10.10 23.82
C ARG A 177 2.85 -9.90 25.10
N ASP A 178 2.83 -10.86 26.00
CA ASP A 178 3.37 -10.74 27.36
C ASP A 178 4.90 -10.67 27.37
N LEU A 179 5.55 -11.40 26.46
CA LEU A 179 7.00 -11.34 26.30
C LEU A 179 7.44 -10.28 25.29
N GLU A 180 6.54 -9.46 24.76
CA GLU A 180 6.84 -8.40 23.78
C GLU A 180 7.70 -8.91 22.61
N LEU A 181 7.35 -10.08 22.05
CA LEU A 181 8.15 -10.70 21.01
C LEU A 181 8.15 -9.82 19.73
N SER A 182 9.33 -9.70 19.12
CA SER A 182 9.56 -8.86 17.95
C SER A 182 9.77 -9.70 16.69
N GLY A 183 10.20 -9.08 15.59
CA GLY A 183 10.35 -9.75 14.30
C GLY A 183 9.00 -9.96 13.63
N ASN A 184 8.77 -11.15 13.07
CA ASN A 184 7.51 -11.48 12.40
C ASN A 184 6.35 -11.67 13.38
N TRP A 185 6.63 -11.92 14.66
CA TRP A 185 5.60 -12.02 15.70
C TRP A 185 4.80 -10.73 15.87
N SER A 186 5.43 -9.56 15.80
CA SER A 186 4.73 -8.27 15.98
C SER A 186 3.82 -7.91 14.78
N SER A 187 4.06 -8.51 13.62
CA SER A 187 3.14 -8.44 12.48
C SER A 187 1.88 -9.29 12.70
N SER A 188 2.00 -10.38 13.46
CA SER A 188 0.88 -11.28 13.78
C SER A 188 0.08 -10.77 14.98
N VAL A 189 0.77 -10.37 16.06
CA VAL A 189 0.14 -9.88 17.29
C VAL A 189 0.57 -8.44 17.53
N ASP A 190 -0.22 -7.50 17.01
CA ASP A 190 -0.04 -6.07 17.29
C ASP A 190 -0.67 -5.74 18.64
N THR A 191 0.15 -5.50 19.67
CA THR A 191 -0.29 -5.24 21.04
C THR A 191 -1.00 -3.89 21.23
N GLU A 192 -0.94 -2.98 20.24
CA GLU A 192 -1.76 -1.77 20.22
C GLU A 192 -3.22 -2.06 19.87
N PHE A 193 -3.48 -3.18 19.17
CA PHE A 193 -4.81 -3.60 18.78
C PHE A 193 -5.30 -4.79 19.61
N PHE A 194 -4.53 -5.87 19.66
CA PHE A 194 -4.89 -7.08 20.39
C PHE A 194 -4.88 -6.82 21.90
N ASP A 195 -6.00 -7.12 22.54
CA ASP A 195 -6.13 -7.04 23.99
C ASP A 195 -5.92 -8.43 24.61
N HIS A 196 -6.84 -9.34 24.35
CA HIS A 196 -6.78 -10.74 24.78
C HIS A 196 -7.71 -11.61 23.93
N ALA A 197 -7.73 -12.91 24.25
CA ALA A 197 -8.67 -13.88 23.70
C ALA A 197 -9.04 -14.86 24.81
N GLU A 198 -10.24 -15.41 24.74
CA GLU A 198 -10.76 -16.41 25.67
C GLU A 198 -11.41 -17.58 24.91
N ALA A 199 -11.40 -18.76 25.53
CA ALA A 199 -12.10 -19.92 25.04
C ALA A 199 -13.54 -19.88 25.58
N LEU A 200 -14.52 -19.74 24.69
CA LEU A 200 -15.93 -19.94 25.04
C LEU A 200 -16.23 -21.43 25.23
N ASP A 201 -15.54 -22.28 24.46
CA ASP A 201 -15.42 -23.73 24.63
C ASP A 201 -14.10 -24.20 23.95
N PRO A 202 -13.70 -25.49 24.06
CA PRO A 202 -12.43 -25.97 23.49
C PRO A 202 -12.23 -25.70 21.98
N TYR A 203 -13.31 -25.48 21.23
CA TYR A 203 -13.27 -25.22 19.78
C TYR A 203 -14.00 -23.92 19.41
N LYS A 204 -14.17 -22.99 20.36
CA LYS A 204 -14.75 -21.68 20.09
C LYS A 204 -13.98 -20.59 20.84
N LEU A 205 -13.42 -19.67 20.07
CA LEU A 205 -12.68 -18.50 20.55
C LEU A 205 -13.57 -17.26 20.54
N LYS A 206 -13.34 -16.38 21.51
CA LYS A 206 -13.71 -14.98 21.44
C LYS A 206 -12.47 -14.12 21.59
N ILE A 207 -12.27 -13.21 20.64
CA ILE A 207 -11.07 -12.38 20.53
C ILE A 207 -11.45 -10.94 20.76
N TYR A 208 -10.63 -10.23 21.52
CA TYR A 208 -10.86 -8.86 21.97
C TYR A 208 -9.77 -7.92 21.48
N PHE A 209 -10.18 -6.76 20.96
CA PHE A 209 -9.31 -5.69 20.51
C PHE A 209 -9.60 -4.39 21.26
N LYS A 210 -8.55 -3.64 21.56
CA LYS A 210 -8.60 -2.31 22.21
C LYS A 210 -9.28 -1.26 21.33
N GLN A 211 -9.19 -1.44 20.01
CA GLN A 211 -9.77 -0.57 18.98
C GLN A 211 -10.13 -1.40 17.75
N LYS A 212 -11.03 -0.87 16.92
CA LYS A 212 -11.50 -1.60 15.72
C LYS A 212 -10.31 -1.96 14.81
N PRO A 213 -9.99 -3.25 14.63
CA PRO A 213 -8.88 -3.66 13.77
C PRO A 213 -9.24 -3.48 12.30
N GLY A 214 -8.25 -3.07 11.50
CA GLY A 214 -8.30 -3.18 10.05
C GLY A 214 -7.85 -4.55 9.57
N LEU A 215 -7.97 -4.79 8.25
CA LEU A 215 -7.61 -6.07 7.62
C LEU A 215 -6.18 -6.54 7.94
N ALA A 216 -5.22 -5.61 7.93
CA ALA A 216 -3.81 -5.92 8.22
C ALA A 216 -3.54 -6.30 9.69
N ARG A 217 -4.47 -6.03 10.61
CA ARG A 217 -4.34 -6.36 12.03
C ARG A 217 -5.09 -7.63 12.39
N TRP A 218 -6.29 -7.78 11.84
CA TRP A 218 -7.11 -8.96 12.08
C TRP A 218 -6.85 -10.05 11.03
N GLN A 219 -7.46 -9.95 9.85
CA GLN A 219 -7.49 -11.01 8.83
C GLN A 219 -6.11 -11.44 8.31
N PHE A 220 -5.21 -10.49 8.03
CA PHE A 220 -3.87 -10.75 7.51
C PHE A 220 -2.77 -10.58 8.58
N GLY A 221 -3.17 -10.44 9.84
CA GLY A 221 -2.29 -10.36 11.00
C GLY A 221 -2.57 -11.52 11.94
N LEU A 222 -3.34 -11.25 12.99
CA LEU A 222 -3.60 -12.21 14.07
C LEU A 222 -4.25 -13.52 13.60
N ALA A 223 -5.11 -13.47 12.57
CA ALA A 223 -5.74 -14.66 11.99
C ALA A 223 -4.74 -15.59 11.29
N PHE A 224 -3.57 -15.10 10.87
CA PHE A 224 -2.49 -15.86 10.22
C PHE A 224 -1.39 -16.25 11.20
N MET A 225 -1.54 -15.92 12.49
CA MET A 225 -0.58 -16.29 13.51
C MET A 225 -0.45 -17.83 13.55
N PRO A 226 0.78 -18.37 13.43
CA PRO A 226 0.99 -19.80 13.63
C PRO A 226 0.72 -20.14 15.08
N ILE A 227 -0.12 -21.14 15.30
CA ILE A 227 -0.53 -21.64 16.61
C ILE A 227 0.50 -22.69 17.05
N LEU A 228 0.94 -22.60 18.30
CA LEU A 228 1.89 -23.54 18.90
C LEU A 228 1.20 -24.37 20.00
N SER A 229 1.59 -25.64 20.13
CA SER A 229 1.05 -26.54 21.15
C SER A 229 1.34 -26.00 22.55
N LYS A 230 0.27 -25.63 23.27
CA LYS A 230 0.36 -25.19 24.67
C LYS A 230 0.96 -26.28 25.53
N ALA A 231 0.53 -27.53 25.34
CA ALA A 231 1.00 -28.67 26.12
C ALA A 231 2.53 -28.86 26.03
N PHE A 232 3.13 -28.60 24.86
CA PHE A 232 4.58 -28.69 24.67
C PHE A 232 5.31 -27.44 25.18
N TRP A 233 4.82 -26.24 24.83
CA TRP A 233 5.57 -25.00 25.04
C TRP A 233 5.33 -24.31 26.38
N GLU A 234 4.20 -24.55 27.06
CA GLU A 234 3.87 -23.89 28.33
C GLU A 234 4.96 -24.11 29.40
N PRO A 235 5.50 -25.32 29.64
CA PRO A 235 6.59 -25.50 30.60
C PRO A 235 7.84 -24.68 30.26
N VAL A 236 8.17 -24.53 28.97
CA VAL A 236 9.34 -23.77 28.51
C VAL A 236 9.11 -22.28 28.70
N VAL A 237 7.93 -21.78 28.35
CA VAL A 237 7.56 -20.36 28.52
C VAL A 237 7.51 -19.98 30.00
N GLU A 238 6.95 -20.84 30.86
CA GLU A 238 6.90 -20.58 32.29
C GLU A 238 8.28 -20.61 32.96
N GLU A 239 9.21 -21.44 32.47
CA GLU A 239 10.62 -21.37 32.91
C GLU A 239 11.31 -20.10 32.41
N ALA A 240 11.07 -19.69 31.16
CA ALA A 240 11.61 -18.46 30.61
C ALA A 240 11.10 -17.22 31.38
N LYS A 241 9.82 -17.19 31.78
CA LYS A 241 9.22 -16.09 32.56
C LYS A 241 9.80 -15.94 33.98
N LYS A 242 10.52 -16.95 34.50
CA LYS A 242 11.23 -16.82 35.79
C LYS A 242 12.50 -15.97 35.71
N GLN A 243 12.98 -15.69 34.49
CA GLN A 243 14.11 -14.80 34.30
C GLN A 243 13.73 -13.35 34.63
N GLY A 244 14.75 -12.50 34.87
CA GLY A 244 14.57 -11.13 35.37
C GLY A 244 13.81 -10.22 34.41
N THR A 245 14.52 -9.60 33.48
CA THR A 245 13.94 -8.66 32.52
C THR A 245 13.25 -9.37 31.36
N THR A 246 12.30 -8.73 30.67
CA THR A 246 11.66 -9.27 29.46
C THR A 246 12.68 -9.73 28.42
N VAL A 247 13.78 -9.00 28.24
CA VAL A 247 14.87 -9.38 27.32
C VAL A 247 15.56 -10.67 27.75
N GLU A 248 15.75 -10.89 29.05
CA GLU A 248 16.31 -12.14 29.58
C GLU A 248 15.33 -13.31 29.43
N GLN A 249 14.03 -13.06 29.62
CA GLN A 249 12.97 -14.05 29.38
C GLN A 249 12.91 -14.45 27.91
N GLN A 250 12.91 -13.48 26.98
CA GLN A 250 13.01 -13.72 25.54
C GLN A 250 14.24 -14.54 25.19
N ARG A 251 15.41 -14.17 25.71
CA ARG A 251 16.66 -14.91 25.46
C ARG A 251 16.57 -16.36 25.95
N ALA A 252 15.98 -16.60 27.12
CA ALA A 252 15.78 -17.95 27.63
C ALA A 252 14.81 -18.76 26.76
N LEU A 253 13.71 -18.16 26.30
CA LEU A 253 12.77 -18.80 25.38
C LEU A 253 13.44 -19.18 24.05
N TYR A 254 14.21 -18.28 23.46
CA TYR A 254 14.87 -18.50 22.17
C TYR A 254 16.03 -19.51 22.24
N ALA A 255 16.69 -19.62 23.40
CA ALA A 255 17.79 -20.56 23.60
C ALA A 255 17.35 -22.03 23.72
N HIS A 256 16.06 -22.29 23.92
CA HIS A 256 15.54 -23.65 24.01
C HIS A 256 15.60 -24.35 22.64
N VAL A 257 16.13 -25.58 22.61
CA VAL A 257 16.11 -26.45 21.42
C VAL A 257 14.90 -27.40 21.55
N PRO A 258 13.87 -27.26 20.71
CA PRO A 258 12.62 -28.01 20.90
C PRO A 258 12.70 -29.41 20.28
N GLU A 259 13.33 -30.33 20.99
CA GLU A 259 13.35 -31.75 20.59
C GLU A 259 11.93 -32.33 20.61
N ASN A 260 11.55 -33.02 19.52
CA ASN A 260 10.22 -33.65 19.35
C ASN A 260 9.05 -32.66 19.43
N GLU A 261 9.23 -31.43 18.96
CA GLU A 261 8.13 -30.46 18.88
C GLU A 261 6.97 -31.03 18.04
N PRO A 262 5.73 -31.07 18.57
CA PRO A 262 4.61 -31.61 17.82
C PRO A 262 4.24 -30.72 16.61
N SER A 263 3.69 -31.38 15.60
CA SER A 263 3.18 -30.78 14.37
C SER A 263 1.70 -31.13 14.19
N ALA A 264 0.89 -30.18 13.73
CA ALA A 264 -0.47 -30.46 13.23
C ALA A 264 -0.50 -30.48 11.68
N GLY A 265 0.64 -30.20 11.05
CA GLY A 265 0.83 -30.18 9.61
C GLY A 265 1.04 -31.56 8.99
N GLY A 266 1.23 -31.60 7.68
CA GLY A 266 1.46 -32.84 6.92
C GLY A 266 2.81 -33.51 7.23
N TYR A 267 3.75 -32.79 7.82
CA TYR A 267 5.06 -33.33 8.16
C TYR A 267 5.49 -32.90 9.57
N ILE A 268 6.25 -33.77 10.23
CA ILE A 268 6.88 -33.58 11.54
C ILE A 268 8.37 -33.33 11.30
N PHE A 269 8.95 -32.35 11.98
CA PHE A 269 10.39 -32.15 11.93
C PHE A 269 11.09 -33.27 12.71
N GLU A 270 11.97 -34.00 12.04
CA GLU A 270 12.59 -35.21 12.61
C GLU A 270 14.02 -34.95 13.06
N LYS A 271 14.84 -34.42 12.14
CA LYS A 271 16.28 -34.34 12.38
C LYS A 271 16.91 -33.13 11.69
N TRP A 272 17.93 -32.60 12.34
CA TRP A 272 18.88 -31.67 11.75
C TRP A 272 20.30 -32.16 11.98
N GLU A 273 21.03 -32.37 10.89
CA GLU A 273 22.46 -32.62 10.89
C GLU A 273 23.17 -31.38 10.35
N ASN A 274 23.76 -30.60 11.27
CA ASN A 274 24.36 -29.30 10.98
C ASN A 274 25.39 -29.39 9.84
N GLY A 275 25.26 -28.50 8.86
CA GLY A 275 26.08 -28.42 7.65
C GLY A 275 25.80 -29.53 6.62
N ALA A 276 24.91 -30.48 6.90
CA ALA A 276 24.60 -31.60 6.02
C ALA A 276 23.16 -31.59 5.51
N PHE A 277 22.17 -31.79 6.38
CA PHE A 277 20.76 -31.82 5.98
C PHE A 277 19.78 -31.59 7.13
N ALA A 278 18.54 -31.24 6.80
CA ALA A 278 17.39 -31.35 7.68
C ALA A 278 16.36 -32.33 7.11
N GLU A 279 15.63 -33.03 7.96
CA GLU A 279 14.63 -34.04 7.57
C GLU A 279 13.28 -33.78 8.25
N LYS A 280 12.22 -33.99 7.48
CA LYS A 280 10.85 -34.06 7.97
C LYS A 280 10.24 -35.38 7.55
N VAL A 281 9.46 -35.97 8.44
CA VAL A 281 8.76 -37.24 8.21
C VAL A 281 7.26 -37.01 8.15
N LYS A 282 6.55 -37.87 7.41
CA LYS A 282 5.09 -37.80 7.27
C LYS A 282 4.41 -37.79 8.64
N ASN A 283 3.46 -36.87 8.83
CA ASN A 283 2.52 -36.92 9.94
C ASN A 283 1.33 -37.83 9.56
N PRO A 284 1.18 -39.02 10.17
CA PRO A 284 0.07 -39.92 9.86
C PRO A 284 -1.30 -39.37 10.32
N ASP A 285 -1.31 -38.40 11.25
CA ASP A 285 -2.52 -37.82 11.82
C ASP A 285 -2.88 -36.47 11.18
N HIS A 286 -2.35 -36.17 9.99
CA HIS A 286 -2.62 -34.90 9.33
C HIS A 286 -4.09 -34.73 8.98
N TYR A 287 -4.73 -33.76 9.63
CA TYR A 287 -6.19 -33.56 9.52
C TYR A 287 -6.69 -33.35 8.09
N PHE A 288 -5.92 -32.65 7.25
CA PHE A 288 -6.33 -32.31 5.89
C PHE A 288 -5.98 -33.39 4.86
N GLU A 289 -5.27 -34.46 5.22
CA GLU A 289 -4.94 -35.53 4.28
C GLU A 289 -6.20 -36.10 3.62
N GLY A 290 -6.19 -36.17 2.29
CA GLY A 290 -7.32 -36.63 1.47
C GLY A 290 -8.42 -35.59 1.21
N SER A 291 -8.25 -34.34 1.65
CA SER A 291 -9.19 -33.25 1.31
C SER A 291 -9.04 -32.85 -0.16
N SER A 292 -10.15 -32.49 -0.83
CA SER A 292 -10.17 -31.95 -2.19
C SER A 292 -10.24 -30.43 -2.13
N ILE A 293 -9.37 -29.76 -2.89
CA ILE A 293 -9.32 -28.30 -3.06
C ILE A 293 -9.63 -27.98 -4.50
N ILE A 294 -10.63 -27.14 -4.73
CA ILE A 294 -11.06 -26.72 -6.07
C ILE A 294 -11.23 -25.20 -6.12
N GLN A 295 -10.64 -24.57 -7.14
CA GLN A 295 -10.92 -23.18 -7.49
C GLN A 295 -11.56 -23.13 -8.87
N TYR A 296 -12.61 -22.31 -9.01
CA TYR A 296 -13.38 -22.16 -10.23
C TYR A 296 -13.08 -20.83 -10.93
N SER A 297 -13.24 -20.79 -12.25
CA SER A 297 -12.99 -19.60 -13.08
C SER A 297 -13.92 -18.42 -12.75
N ASN A 298 -15.10 -18.69 -12.18
CA ASN A 298 -16.03 -17.67 -11.72
C ASN A 298 -15.65 -17.02 -10.36
N GLY A 299 -14.56 -17.47 -9.74
CA GLY A 299 -14.10 -16.99 -8.43
C GLY A 299 -14.49 -17.88 -7.24
N ALA A 300 -15.32 -18.91 -7.43
CA ALA A 300 -15.70 -19.80 -6.33
C ALA A 300 -14.50 -20.62 -5.82
N TYR A 301 -14.55 -20.97 -4.54
CA TYR A 301 -13.59 -21.82 -3.83
C TYR A 301 -14.35 -22.94 -3.12
N SER A 302 -13.82 -24.16 -3.17
CA SER A 302 -14.35 -25.31 -2.43
C SER A 302 -13.23 -26.12 -1.80
N GLU A 303 -13.42 -26.49 -0.54
CA GLU A 303 -12.58 -27.42 0.22
C GLU A 303 -13.49 -28.45 0.89
N SER A 304 -13.25 -29.74 0.65
CA SER A 304 -14.07 -30.79 1.26
C SER A 304 -13.24 -32.02 1.64
N LYS A 305 -13.62 -32.66 2.74
CA LYS A 305 -13.10 -33.97 3.14
C LYS A 305 -14.28 -34.91 3.42
N PRO A 306 -14.45 -36.01 2.65
CA PRO A 306 -15.62 -36.87 2.74
C PRO A 306 -15.93 -37.33 4.17
N GLY A 307 -17.15 -37.04 4.63
CA GLY A 307 -17.63 -37.42 5.97
C GLY A 307 -17.04 -36.62 7.13
N VAL A 308 -16.19 -35.62 6.87
CA VAL A 308 -15.55 -34.79 7.91
C VAL A 308 -16.04 -33.35 7.82
N TYR A 309 -15.88 -32.69 6.67
CA TYR A 309 -16.33 -31.31 6.47
C TYR A 309 -16.50 -30.96 4.98
N ASP A 310 -17.26 -29.93 4.70
CA ASP A 310 -17.48 -29.34 3.38
C ASP A 310 -17.57 -27.82 3.53
N PHE A 311 -16.79 -27.09 2.74
CA PHE A 311 -16.69 -25.63 2.79
C PHE A 311 -16.69 -25.06 1.37
N GLY A 312 -17.48 -24.00 1.17
CA GLY A 312 -17.54 -23.24 -0.06
C GLY A 312 -17.55 -21.74 0.23
N ALA A 313 -16.85 -20.97 -0.59
CA ALA A 313 -16.79 -19.52 -0.49
C ALA A 313 -16.70 -18.85 -1.87
N TYR A 314 -16.93 -17.54 -1.89
CA TYR A 314 -16.74 -16.68 -3.06
C TYR A 314 -17.63 -16.97 -4.27
N GLY A 315 -18.76 -17.66 -4.05
CA GLY A 315 -19.77 -17.95 -5.07
C GLY A 315 -20.11 -19.44 -5.12
N ASP A 316 -21.06 -19.78 -5.98
CA ASP A 316 -21.43 -21.18 -6.24
C ASP A 316 -20.37 -21.86 -7.14
N PRO A 317 -20.10 -23.17 -6.96
CA PRO A 317 -19.09 -23.92 -7.72
C PRO A 317 -19.53 -24.17 -9.17
N GLU A 318 -19.52 -23.11 -9.97
CA GLU A 318 -19.92 -23.09 -11.38
C GLU A 318 -18.72 -22.70 -12.28
N GLY A 319 -18.74 -23.16 -13.52
CA GLY A 319 -17.69 -22.88 -14.50
C GLY A 319 -16.53 -23.88 -14.45
N ASP A 320 -15.43 -23.51 -15.11
CA ASP A 320 -14.27 -24.37 -15.27
C ASP A 320 -13.42 -24.39 -14.01
N LYS A 321 -12.86 -25.56 -13.67
CA LYS A 321 -11.91 -25.70 -12.57
C LYS A 321 -10.54 -25.16 -13.01
N VAL A 322 -10.10 -24.06 -12.40
CA VAL A 322 -8.76 -23.48 -12.64
C VAL A 322 -7.70 -24.12 -11.75
N LEU A 323 -8.12 -24.73 -10.63
CA LEU A 323 -7.28 -25.55 -9.75
C LEU A 323 -8.11 -26.72 -9.22
N ASP A 324 -7.53 -27.92 -9.21
CA ASP A 324 -8.14 -29.13 -8.62
C ASP A 324 -7.02 -30.06 -8.13
N TYR A 325 -6.92 -30.26 -6.81
CA TYR A 325 -5.97 -31.20 -6.24
C TYR A 325 -6.46 -31.84 -4.94
N THR A 326 -5.83 -32.96 -4.57
CA THR A 326 -6.03 -33.62 -3.27
C THR A 326 -4.85 -33.31 -2.35
N VAL A 327 -5.15 -32.99 -1.10
CA VAL A 327 -4.15 -32.67 -0.07
C VAL A 327 -3.43 -33.94 0.38
N GLY A 328 -2.09 -33.88 0.39
CA GLY A 328 -1.20 -34.94 0.88
C GLY A 328 -1.09 -34.98 2.42
N PRO A 329 0.02 -35.49 2.99
CA PRO A 329 1.31 -35.80 2.38
C PRO A 329 1.34 -37.12 1.59
N PHE A 330 1.89 -37.07 0.36
CA PHE A 330 2.05 -38.25 -0.52
C PHE A 330 3.45 -38.88 -0.46
N ALA A 331 4.36 -38.30 0.29
CA ALA A 331 5.70 -38.82 0.50
C ALA A 331 5.92 -39.13 1.97
N ASP A 332 6.75 -40.12 2.23
CA ASP A 332 7.05 -40.61 3.57
C ASP A 332 8.00 -39.67 4.32
N SER A 333 8.90 -39.00 3.59
CA SER A 333 9.78 -37.97 4.14
C SER A 333 10.24 -36.96 3.10
N SER A 334 10.76 -35.84 3.60
CA SER A 334 11.46 -34.82 2.81
C SER A 334 12.82 -34.51 3.44
N ILE A 335 13.88 -34.57 2.65
CA ILE A 335 15.26 -34.31 3.06
C ILE A 335 15.75 -33.04 2.38
N TYR A 336 16.21 -32.07 3.15
CA TYR A 336 16.75 -30.79 2.70
C TYR A 336 18.29 -30.82 2.81
N SER A 337 18.97 -31.23 1.75
CA SER A 337 20.44 -31.29 1.69
C SER A 337 21.06 -29.91 1.45
N ILE A 338 22.11 -29.59 2.19
CA ILE A 338 22.77 -28.29 2.17
C ILE A 338 23.96 -28.30 1.20
N PHE A 339 23.96 -27.35 0.27
CA PHE A 339 25.01 -27.17 -0.73
C PHE A 339 25.71 -25.83 -0.56
N GLY A 340 27.05 -25.84 -0.59
CA GLY A 340 27.83 -24.61 -0.43
C GLY A 340 27.80 -23.67 -1.65
N ASN A 341 27.33 -24.12 -2.82
CA ASN A 341 27.19 -23.30 -4.03
C ASN A 341 26.23 -23.91 -5.07
N GLN A 342 25.81 -23.11 -6.04
CA GLN A 342 24.85 -23.50 -7.08
C GLN A 342 25.40 -24.60 -8.00
N GLU A 343 26.70 -24.62 -8.29
CA GLU A 343 27.32 -25.60 -9.18
C GLU A 343 27.22 -27.02 -8.63
N THR A 344 27.45 -27.19 -7.32
CA THR A 344 27.36 -28.49 -6.65
C THR A 344 25.92 -29.00 -6.56
N ALA A 345 24.97 -28.12 -6.26
CA ALA A 345 23.54 -28.45 -6.27
C ALA A 345 23.05 -28.83 -7.66
N VAL A 346 23.46 -28.09 -8.70
CA VAL A 346 23.15 -28.43 -10.10
C VAL A 346 23.72 -29.79 -10.47
N LEU A 347 24.97 -30.09 -10.09
CA LEU A 347 25.56 -31.41 -10.34
C LEU A 347 24.78 -32.53 -9.63
N ALA A 348 24.35 -32.32 -8.39
CA ALA A 348 23.54 -33.27 -7.63
C ALA A 348 22.17 -33.50 -8.31
N LEU A 349 21.50 -32.42 -8.76
CA LEU A 349 20.24 -32.51 -9.49
C LEU A 349 20.40 -33.30 -10.79
N LYS A 350 21.47 -33.04 -11.56
CA LYS A 350 21.76 -33.77 -12.81
C LYS A 350 22.03 -35.26 -12.61
N LYS A 351 22.54 -35.64 -11.44
CA LYS A 351 22.81 -37.04 -11.06
C LYS A 351 21.58 -37.75 -10.48
N GLY A 352 20.52 -37.01 -10.13
CA GLY A 352 19.38 -37.55 -9.38
C GLY A 352 19.67 -37.74 -7.88
N ASP A 353 20.71 -37.08 -7.35
CA ASP A 353 21.00 -37.09 -5.91
C ASP A 353 19.98 -36.24 -5.13
N ILE A 354 19.42 -35.20 -5.78
CA ILE A 354 18.26 -34.42 -5.33
C ILE A 354 17.19 -34.38 -6.43
N ASP A 355 15.93 -34.26 -6.04
CA ASP A 355 14.77 -34.20 -6.94
C ASP A 355 14.35 -32.77 -7.26
N PHE A 356 14.59 -31.85 -6.32
CA PHE A 356 14.24 -30.44 -6.47
C PHE A 356 15.33 -29.54 -5.88
N MET A 357 15.57 -28.38 -6.48
CA MET A 357 16.51 -27.39 -5.98
C MET A 357 15.76 -26.11 -5.60
N LEU A 358 15.70 -25.81 -4.30
CA LEU A 358 15.10 -24.59 -3.78
C LEU A 358 16.11 -23.45 -3.86
N ASN A 359 15.93 -22.57 -4.84
CA ASN A 359 16.81 -21.42 -5.04
C ASN A 359 16.02 -20.11 -5.21
N PRO A 360 15.57 -19.48 -4.11
CA PRO A 360 14.79 -18.23 -4.19
C PRO A 360 15.58 -17.04 -4.73
N LEU A 361 16.91 -17.14 -4.76
CA LEU A 361 17.78 -16.12 -5.33
C LEU A 361 17.94 -16.29 -6.84
N GLY A 362 17.36 -17.33 -7.43
CA GLY A 362 17.47 -17.67 -8.85
C GLY A 362 18.83 -18.24 -9.25
N LEU A 363 18.87 -18.87 -10.42
CA LEU A 363 20.08 -19.50 -10.97
C LEU A 363 20.78 -18.57 -11.94
N GLN A 364 22.11 -18.49 -11.89
CA GLN A 364 22.87 -17.76 -12.90
C GLN A 364 22.57 -18.27 -14.32
N ARG A 365 22.56 -17.38 -15.31
CA ARG A 365 22.19 -17.70 -16.70
C ARG A 365 22.90 -18.93 -17.26
N GLY A 366 24.21 -19.07 -17.01
CA GLY A 366 24.98 -20.22 -17.47
C GLY A 366 24.54 -21.55 -16.85
N LEU A 367 24.04 -21.54 -15.61
CA LEU A 367 23.48 -22.73 -14.94
C LEU A 367 22.06 -23.03 -15.44
N GLN A 368 21.26 -22.00 -15.75
CA GLN A 368 19.96 -22.18 -16.39
C GLN A 368 20.10 -22.85 -17.76
N GLU A 369 21.02 -22.35 -18.61
CA GLU A 369 21.30 -22.90 -19.93
C GLU A 369 21.79 -24.36 -19.86
N GLN A 370 22.47 -24.72 -18.77
CA GLN A 370 22.91 -26.09 -18.50
C GLN A 370 21.80 -27.07 -18.11
N LEU A 371 20.65 -26.57 -17.64
CA LEU A 371 19.50 -27.38 -17.20
C LEU A 371 18.38 -27.39 -18.24
N LYS A 372 18.21 -26.30 -19.01
CA LYS A 372 17.19 -26.17 -20.04
C LYS A 372 17.33 -27.29 -21.09
N GLY A 373 16.26 -28.04 -21.29
CA GLY A 373 16.20 -29.13 -22.26
C GLY A 373 16.97 -30.40 -21.86
N GLN A 374 17.45 -30.50 -20.62
CA GLN A 374 18.06 -31.73 -20.14
C GLN A 374 17.00 -32.82 -19.98
N ALA A 375 17.25 -34.00 -20.57
CA ALA A 375 16.36 -35.14 -20.45
C ALA A 375 16.15 -35.52 -18.97
N GLY A 376 14.89 -35.70 -18.58
CA GLY A 376 14.50 -36.06 -17.21
C GLY A 376 14.43 -34.89 -16.23
N LEU A 377 14.70 -33.65 -16.66
CA LEU A 377 14.55 -32.45 -15.83
C LEU A 377 13.54 -31.50 -16.46
N GLU A 378 12.58 -31.05 -15.64
CA GLU A 378 11.68 -29.96 -15.97
C GLU A 378 12.19 -28.68 -15.33
N THR A 379 12.24 -27.59 -16.11
CA THR A 379 12.60 -26.26 -15.60
C THR A 379 11.36 -25.39 -15.60
N LEU A 380 10.97 -24.91 -14.43
CA LEU A 380 9.90 -23.94 -14.25
C LEU A 380 10.49 -22.56 -13.94
N GLU A 381 10.00 -21.53 -14.62
CA GLU A 381 10.40 -20.14 -14.40
C GLU A 381 9.20 -19.38 -13.84
N ASN A 382 9.27 -19.03 -12.55
CA ASN A 382 8.20 -18.34 -11.84
C ASN A 382 8.71 -16.98 -11.35
N ALA A 383 7.97 -15.92 -11.66
CA ALA A 383 8.25 -14.61 -11.10
C ALA A 383 7.90 -14.60 -9.60
N ASN A 384 8.77 -14.01 -8.77
CA ASN A 384 8.62 -13.98 -7.32
C ASN A 384 7.76 -12.78 -6.89
N ASN A 385 6.95 -12.96 -5.83
CA ASN A 385 6.19 -11.90 -5.17
C ASN A 385 7.06 -10.97 -4.29
N GLY A 386 8.32 -11.33 -4.06
CA GLY A 386 9.28 -10.51 -3.32
C GLY A 386 9.92 -9.43 -4.18
N PHE A 387 10.31 -8.34 -3.53
CA PHE A 387 11.14 -7.30 -4.14
C PHE A 387 12.39 -7.00 -3.31
N ARG A 388 13.33 -6.27 -3.91
CA ARG A 388 14.51 -5.72 -3.24
C ARG A 388 14.47 -4.20 -3.39
N TYR A 389 14.85 -3.49 -2.34
CA TYR A 389 14.78 -2.03 -2.32
C TYR A 389 15.94 -1.43 -1.54
N LEU A 390 16.27 -0.19 -1.90
CA LEU A 390 17.13 0.68 -1.10
C LEU A 390 16.25 1.55 -0.21
N GLY A 391 16.34 1.33 1.11
CA GLY A 391 15.60 2.13 2.10
C GLY A 391 16.35 3.40 2.49
N PHE A 392 15.64 4.53 2.54
CA PHE A 392 16.19 5.79 3.07
C PHE A 392 15.75 5.99 4.52
N ASN A 393 16.70 6.30 5.42
CA ASN A 393 16.34 6.69 6.78
C ASN A 393 15.81 8.13 6.80
N MET A 394 14.50 8.26 6.65
CA MET A 394 13.78 9.53 6.56
C MET A 394 13.88 10.43 7.80
N ARG A 395 14.49 9.95 8.89
CA ARG A 395 14.72 10.72 10.12
C ARG A 395 15.98 11.57 10.08
N HIS A 396 16.88 11.36 9.11
CA HIS A 396 18.13 12.09 8.99
C HIS A 396 18.27 12.83 7.65
N PRO A 397 18.67 14.12 7.63
CA PRO A 397 19.06 14.80 6.39
C PRO A 397 20.36 14.25 5.78
N PRO A 398 20.54 14.29 4.44
CA PRO A 398 19.56 14.71 3.42
C PRO A 398 18.53 13.65 3.01
N MET A 399 18.45 12.47 3.65
CA MET A 399 17.54 11.40 3.22
C MET A 399 16.05 11.79 3.32
N ASN A 400 15.70 12.72 4.22
CA ASN A 400 14.36 13.28 4.32
C ASN A 400 13.97 14.19 3.12
N ILE A 401 14.94 14.70 2.35
CA ILE A 401 14.72 15.57 1.19
C ILE A 401 14.30 14.73 -0.04
N LYS A 402 13.09 14.97 -0.56
CA LYS A 402 12.55 14.23 -1.72
C LYS A 402 13.46 14.33 -2.95
N ALA A 403 13.93 15.53 -3.28
CA ALA A 403 14.80 15.76 -4.43
C ALA A 403 16.12 14.97 -4.34
N PHE A 404 16.71 14.85 -3.16
CA PHE A 404 17.91 14.04 -2.94
C PHE A 404 17.63 12.56 -3.23
N ARG A 405 16.53 12.00 -2.69
CA ARG A 405 16.15 10.60 -2.96
C ARG A 405 15.87 10.34 -4.44
N GLN A 406 15.22 11.28 -5.11
CA GLN A 406 14.97 11.18 -6.56
C GLN A 406 16.28 11.23 -7.36
N ALA A 407 17.22 12.13 -7.00
CA ALA A 407 18.53 12.17 -7.63
C ALA A 407 19.30 10.85 -7.44
N VAL A 408 19.33 10.29 -6.24
CA VAL A 408 19.94 8.98 -5.98
C VAL A 408 19.25 7.88 -6.78
N ALA A 409 17.91 7.88 -6.87
CA ALA A 409 17.17 6.88 -7.63
C ALA A 409 17.47 6.94 -9.13
N ILE A 410 17.66 8.13 -9.71
CA ILE A 410 18.05 8.31 -11.13
C ILE A 410 19.46 7.81 -11.40
N LEU A 411 20.38 7.94 -10.44
CA LEU A 411 21.77 7.48 -10.58
C LEU A 411 21.90 5.95 -10.56
N ILE A 412 20.89 5.22 -10.09
CA ILE A 412 20.90 3.76 -10.04
C ILE A 412 20.39 3.20 -11.36
N ASP A 413 21.32 2.73 -12.20
CA ASP A 413 21.02 2.01 -13.44
C ASP A 413 20.55 0.57 -13.11
N LYS A 414 19.24 0.39 -12.98
CA LYS A 414 18.63 -0.90 -12.62
C LYS A 414 18.78 -1.92 -13.74
N GLU A 415 18.72 -1.49 -14.98
CA GLU A 415 18.87 -2.32 -16.17
C GLU A 415 20.29 -2.90 -16.23
N PHE A 416 21.33 -2.10 -16.01
CA PHE A 416 22.70 -2.58 -15.92
C PHE A 416 22.88 -3.56 -14.75
N LEU A 417 22.37 -3.22 -13.56
CA LEU A 417 22.47 -4.10 -12.38
C LEU A 417 21.79 -5.45 -12.63
N THR A 418 20.58 -5.46 -13.18
CA THR A 418 19.80 -6.68 -13.37
C THR A 418 20.32 -7.53 -14.53
N SER A 419 20.63 -6.91 -15.68
CA SER A 419 21.08 -7.62 -16.88
C SER A 419 22.55 -8.04 -16.82
N THR A 420 23.44 -7.18 -16.30
CA THR A 420 24.89 -7.37 -16.39
C THR A 420 25.48 -7.89 -15.08
N VAL A 421 25.18 -7.23 -13.95
CA VAL A 421 25.76 -7.60 -12.65
C VAL A 421 25.09 -8.87 -12.10
N LEU A 422 23.77 -8.93 -12.13
CA LEU A 422 22.97 -10.07 -11.66
C LEU A 422 22.66 -11.07 -12.77
N GLN A 423 23.17 -10.88 -13.99
CA GLN A 423 23.08 -11.82 -15.12
C GLN A 423 21.65 -12.32 -15.43
N GLY A 424 20.65 -11.45 -15.30
CA GLY A 424 19.24 -11.77 -15.59
C GLY A 424 18.52 -12.56 -14.50
N VAL A 425 19.14 -12.74 -13.33
CA VAL A 425 18.53 -13.44 -12.18
C VAL A 425 17.44 -12.60 -11.50
N ALA A 426 17.45 -11.28 -11.71
CA ALA A 426 16.44 -10.35 -11.24
C ALA A 426 15.93 -9.50 -12.40
N ILE A 427 14.71 -8.98 -12.27
CA ILE A 427 14.11 -8.02 -13.21
C ILE A 427 14.08 -6.61 -12.59
N PRO A 428 14.23 -5.54 -13.40
CA PRO A 428 14.12 -4.18 -12.90
C PRO A 428 12.68 -3.90 -12.47
N MET A 429 12.49 -3.38 -11.25
CA MET A 429 11.17 -3.12 -10.69
C MET A 429 10.94 -1.63 -10.44
N TYR A 430 9.77 -1.14 -10.86
CA TYR A 430 9.37 0.28 -10.77
C TYR A 430 8.09 0.51 -9.95
N THR A 431 7.41 -0.55 -9.53
CA THR A 431 6.22 -0.56 -8.68
C THR A 431 6.48 -1.43 -7.44
N THR A 432 5.71 -1.28 -6.37
CA THR A 432 5.82 -2.12 -5.16
C THR A 432 5.16 -3.49 -5.32
N VAL A 433 4.32 -3.68 -6.35
CA VAL A 433 3.70 -4.97 -6.66
C VAL A 433 4.41 -5.59 -7.86
N PRO A 434 5.13 -6.72 -7.69
CA PRO A 434 5.88 -7.34 -8.78
C PRO A 434 4.97 -8.06 -9.77
N GLU A 435 5.48 -8.28 -10.99
CA GLU A 435 4.77 -8.97 -12.08
C GLU A 435 4.37 -10.41 -11.74
N GLY A 436 5.16 -11.08 -10.90
CA GLY A 436 4.82 -12.42 -10.40
C GLY A 436 3.52 -12.49 -9.61
N ASN A 437 3.03 -11.35 -9.15
CA ASN A 437 1.73 -11.26 -8.54
C ASN A 437 0.66 -11.04 -9.62
N GLY A 438 0.48 -11.94 -10.59
CA GLY A 438 -0.37 -11.69 -11.78
C GLY A 438 -1.82 -11.26 -11.50
N PHE A 439 -2.36 -11.53 -10.31
CA PHE A 439 -3.69 -11.09 -9.87
C PHE A 439 -3.72 -9.65 -9.36
N TRP A 440 -2.67 -9.21 -8.65
CA TRP A 440 -2.56 -7.88 -8.05
C TRP A 440 -1.56 -6.96 -8.77
N TYR A 441 -0.77 -7.53 -9.68
CA TYR A 441 0.10 -6.82 -10.59
C TYR A 441 -0.80 -5.99 -11.48
N PHE A 442 -0.47 -4.71 -11.54
CA PHE A 442 -1.26 -3.72 -12.25
C PHE A 442 -1.05 -3.88 -13.77
N GLY A 443 -1.48 -5.02 -14.33
CA GLY A 443 -1.95 -5.09 -15.70
C GLY A 443 -3.26 -4.31 -15.70
N ALA A 444 -3.30 -3.18 -16.40
CA ALA A 444 -4.45 -2.30 -16.40
C ALA A 444 -5.66 -3.02 -17.02
N TYR A 445 -6.42 -3.74 -16.17
CA TYR A 445 -7.58 -4.55 -16.52
C TYR A 445 -7.20 -5.80 -17.34
N GLY A 446 -8.05 -6.83 -17.35
CA GLY A 446 -7.82 -8.06 -18.12
C GLY A 446 -7.70 -7.81 -19.63
N ASP A 447 -7.87 -8.84 -20.45
CA ASP A 447 -8.00 -8.58 -21.89
C ASP A 447 -9.15 -7.60 -22.13
N PRO A 448 -8.95 -6.54 -22.94
CA PRO A 448 -9.95 -5.51 -23.12
C PRO A 448 -11.17 -6.10 -23.84
N GLU A 449 -12.20 -6.42 -23.06
CA GLU A 449 -13.51 -6.82 -23.54
C GLU A 449 -14.49 -5.64 -23.45
N GLY A 450 -15.38 -5.54 -24.44
CA GLY A 450 -16.36 -4.45 -24.55
C GLY A 450 -15.95 -3.32 -25.50
N ASP A 451 -16.78 -2.28 -25.54
CA ASP A 451 -16.58 -1.16 -26.45
C ASP A 451 -15.41 -0.28 -25.99
N LYS A 452 -14.58 0.16 -26.96
CA LYS A 452 -13.50 1.11 -26.70
C LYS A 452 -14.09 2.47 -26.27
N VAL A 453 -14.06 2.75 -24.97
CA VAL A 453 -14.61 3.99 -24.39
C VAL A 453 -13.67 5.20 -24.52
N LEU A 454 -12.36 4.99 -24.64
CA LEU A 454 -11.35 6.04 -24.81
C LEU A 454 -10.15 5.49 -25.59
N ASP A 455 -9.75 6.20 -26.64
CA ASP A 455 -8.54 5.93 -27.44
C ASP A 455 -7.78 7.24 -27.58
N TYR A 456 -6.51 7.25 -27.21
CA TYR A 456 -5.67 8.42 -27.45
C TYR A 456 -4.22 8.00 -27.65
N THR A 457 -3.55 8.73 -28.53
CA THR A 457 -2.11 8.60 -28.74
C THR A 457 -1.41 9.61 -27.83
N VAL A 458 -0.32 9.20 -27.17
CA VAL A 458 0.50 10.10 -26.36
C VAL A 458 1.61 10.68 -27.23
N GLY A 459 1.83 11.98 -27.10
CA GLY A 459 2.85 12.73 -27.86
C GLY A 459 4.30 12.48 -27.39
N PRO A 460 5.24 13.37 -27.77
CA PRO A 460 5.01 14.76 -28.21
C PRO A 460 4.50 14.87 -29.65
N PHE A 461 3.47 15.70 -29.84
CA PHE A 461 2.94 16.06 -31.17
C PHE A 461 3.47 17.41 -31.69
N ALA A 462 4.42 18.00 -30.97
CA ALA A 462 5.07 19.26 -31.30
C ALA A 462 6.58 19.13 -31.07
N ASP A 463 7.37 19.77 -31.94
CA ASP A 463 8.84 19.74 -31.87
C ASP A 463 9.40 20.53 -30.68
N SER A 464 8.63 21.48 -30.14
CA SER A 464 8.99 22.28 -28.95
C SER A 464 7.76 22.88 -28.27
N SER A 465 7.91 23.28 -27.01
CA SER A 465 6.87 23.99 -26.23
C SER A 465 7.42 25.32 -25.71
N ILE A 466 6.70 26.42 -25.96
CA ILE A 466 7.05 27.76 -25.47
C ILE A 466 6.03 28.20 -24.43
N TYR A 467 6.50 28.59 -23.25
CA TYR A 467 5.67 29.08 -22.16
C TYR A 467 5.76 30.61 -22.08
N SER A 468 4.77 31.30 -22.64
CA SER A 468 4.64 32.75 -22.56
C SER A 468 3.95 33.17 -21.25
N ILE A 469 4.55 34.12 -20.52
CA ILE A 469 4.00 34.64 -19.27
C ILE A 469 3.13 35.87 -19.58
N PHE A 470 1.85 35.81 -19.20
CA PHE A 470 0.92 36.94 -19.30
C PHE A 470 0.57 37.46 -17.90
N GLY A 471 0.53 38.78 -17.74
CA GLY A 471 0.24 39.42 -16.44
C GLY A 471 -1.24 39.44 -16.06
N ASN A 472 -2.17 39.16 -16.97
CA ASN A 472 -3.62 39.10 -16.72
C ASN A 472 -4.34 38.21 -17.76
N GLN A 473 -5.57 37.81 -17.44
CA GLN A 473 -6.36 36.89 -18.27
C GLN A 473 -6.78 37.55 -19.60
N GLU A 474 -7.07 38.85 -19.61
CA GLU A 474 -7.54 39.58 -20.79
C GLU A 474 -6.49 39.59 -21.91
N THR A 475 -5.22 39.81 -21.55
CA THR A 475 -4.10 39.82 -22.50
C THR A 475 -3.85 38.43 -23.06
N ALA A 476 -3.90 37.40 -22.20
CA ALA A 476 -3.77 36.02 -22.62
C ALA A 476 -4.91 35.62 -23.58
N VAL A 477 -6.15 36.05 -23.29
CA VAL A 477 -7.32 35.75 -24.13
C VAL A 477 -7.17 36.43 -25.50
N LEU A 478 -6.69 37.68 -25.53
CA LEU A 478 -6.41 38.36 -26.79
C LEU A 478 -5.32 37.65 -27.61
N ALA A 479 -4.25 37.19 -26.96
CA ALA A 479 -3.17 36.43 -27.60
C ALA A 479 -3.69 35.11 -28.18
N LEU A 480 -4.51 34.37 -27.42
CA LEU A 480 -5.15 33.13 -27.89
C LEU A 480 -6.04 33.40 -29.11
N LYS A 481 -6.86 34.46 -29.07
CA LYS A 481 -7.73 34.84 -30.20
C LYS A 481 -6.96 35.26 -31.45
N LYS A 482 -5.74 35.78 -31.31
CA LYS A 482 -4.86 36.16 -32.42
C LYS A 482 -4.05 34.99 -32.97
N GLY A 483 -3.99 33.87 -32.25
CA GLY A 483 -3.09 32.75 -32.58
C GLY A 483 -1.64 32.99 -32.15
N ASP A 484 -1.39 33.95 -31.25
CA ASP A 484 -0.05 34.18 -30.68
C ASP A 484 0.34 33.10 -29.66
N ILE A 485 -0.65 32.36 -29.14
CA ILE A 485 -0.50 31.16 -28.32
C ILE A 485 -1.52 30.12 -28.77
N ASP A 486 -1.13 28.84 -28.75
CA ASP A 486 -1.99 27.72 -29.16
C ASP A 486 -2.85 27.18 -28.02
N PHE A 487 -2.41 27.36 -26.78
CA PHE A 487 -3.07 26.83 -25.59
C PHE A 487 -2.96 27.80 -24.42
N MET A 488 -4.08 27.98 -23.70
CA MET A 488 -4.10 28.71 -22.44
C MET A 488 -4.45 27.75 -21.30
N LEU A 489 -3.46 27.46 -20.46
CA LEU A 489 -3.69 26.80 -19.19
C LEU A 489 -3.95 27.84 -18.10
N ASN A 490 -5.13 27.81 -17.50
CA ASN A 490 -5.44 28.65 -16.35
C ASN A 490 -6.06 27.81 -15.22
N PRO A 491 -5.25 27.35 -14.25
CA PRO A 491 -5.72 26.47 -13.18
C PRO A 491 -6.66 27.17 -12.17
N LEU A 492 -6.83 28.49 -12.27
CA LEU A 492 -7.76 29.27 -11.45
C LEU A 492 -9.11 29.50 -12.13
N GLY A 493 -9.31 28.92 -13.33
CA GLY A 493 -10.49 29.14 -14.15
C GLY A 493 -10.51 30.51 -14.84
N LEU A 494 -11.39 30.65 -15.83
CA LEU A 494 -11.63 31.89 -16.55
C LEU A 494 -12.87 32.60 -16.00
N GLN A 495 -12.84 33.93 -15.93
CA GLN A 495 -14.04 34.70 -15.63
C GLN A 495 -15.16 34.41 -16.63
N ARG A 496 -16.42 34.39 -16.16
CA ARG A 496 -17.59 34.04 -16.99
C ARG A 496 -17.67 34.86 -18.28
N GLY A 497 -17.44 36.18 -18.22
CA GLY A 497 -17.44 37.03 -19.41
C GLY A 497 -16.34 36.69 -20.42
N LEU A 498 -15.18 36.21 -19.96
CA LEU A 498 -14.10 35.73 -20.84
C LEU A 498 -14.41 34.34 -21.42
N GLN A 499 -15.06 33.46 -20.64
CA GLN A 499 -15.56 32.19 -21.16
C GLN A 499 -16.59 32.41 -22.27
N GLU A 500 -17.58 33.29 -22.04
CA GLU A 500 -18.62 33.63 -23.02
C GLU A 500 -18.02 34.23 -24.31
N GLN A 501 -16.90 34.95 -24.18
CA GLN A 501 -16.15 35.49 -25.31
C GLN A 501 -15.38 34.45 -26.14
N LEU A 502 -15.06 33.28 -25.56
CA LEU A 502 -14.32 32.20 -26.22
C LEU A 502 -15.25 31.08 -26.72
N LYS A 503 -16.35 30.83 -26.00
CA LYS A 503 -17.36 29.83 -26.35
C LYS A 503 -17.94 30.13 -27.74
N GLY A 504 -17.77 29.19 -28.67
CA GLY A 504 -18.28 29.29 -30.04
C GLY A 504 -17.46 30.14 -31.00
N GLN A 505 -16.26 30.60 -30.61
CA GLN A 505 -15.36 31.29 -31.53
C GLN A 505 -14.76 30.31 -32.55
N ALA A 506 -14.83 30.65 -33.85
CA ALA A 506 -14.26 29.83 -34.90
C ALA A 506 -12.75 29.64 -34.71
N GLY A 507 -12.30 28.37 -34.77
CA GLY A 507 -10.89 28.01 -34.61
C GLY A 507 -10.43 27.82 -33.16
N LEU A 508 -11.30 28.02 -32.16
CA LEU A 508 -11.00 27.75 -30.76
C LEU A 508 -11.95 26.69 -30.20
N GLU A 509 -11.38 25.73 -29.49
CA GLU A 509 -12.12 24.76 -28.70
C GLU A 509 -12.02 25.14 -27.22
N THR A 510 -13.15 25.14 -26.52
CA THR A 510 -13.19 25.37 -25.08
C THR A 510 -13.57 24.08 -24.38
N LEU A 511 -12.65 23.55 -23.57
CA LEU A 511 -12.89 22.39 -22.71
C LEU A 511 -13.10 22.86 -21.27
N GLU A 512 -14.15 22.38 -20.64
CA GLU A 512 -14.49 22.63 -19.24
C GLU A 512 -14.54 21.28 -18.52
N ASN A 513 -13.65 21.07 -17.56
CA ASN A 513 -13.61 19.85 -16.77
C ASN A 513 -13.60 20.16 -15.27
N ALA A 514 -14.29 19.34 -14.49
CA ALA A 514 -14.11 19.35 -13.05
C ALA A 514 -12.70 18.88 -12.73
N ASN A 515 -11.95 19.67 -11.97
CA ASN A 515 -10.63 19.27 -11.49
C ASN A 515 -10.80 18.26 -10.34
N ASN A 516 -9.90 17.28 -10.25
CA ASN A 516 -9.81 16.35 -9.11
C ASN A 516 -9.35 17.02 -7.81
N GLY A 517 -8.91 18.28 -7.88
CA GLY A 517 -8.54 19.09 -6.73
C GLY A 517 -9.70 19.78 -6.02
N PHE A 518 -9.45 20.17 -4.77
CA PHE A 518 -10.37 20.97 -3.96
C PHE A 518 -9.64 22.02 -3.13
N ARG A 519 -10.36 23.05 -2.70
CA ARG A 519 -9.89 24.03 -1.72
C ARG A 519 -10.54 23.74 -0.38
N TYR A 520 -9.78 23.85 0.71
CA TYR A 520 -10.25 23.51 2.04
C TYR A 520 -9.68 24.44 3.10
N LEU A 521 -10.44 24.53 4.19
CA LEU A 521 -10.04 25.19 5.42
C LEU A 521 -9.58 24.12 6.41
N GLY A 522 -8.30 24.19 6.81
CA GLY A 522 -7.68 23.29 7.79
C GLY A 522 -7.69 23.90 9.19
N PHE A 523 -7.93 23.07 10.20
CA PHE A 523 -7.91 23.46 11.62
C PHE A 523 -6.73 22.81 12.34
N ASN A 524 -5.99 23.56 13.16
CA ASN A 524 -5.00 22.99 14.06
C ASN A 524 -5.69 22.36 15.28
N MET A 525 -6.02 21.07 15.19
CA MET A 525 -6.75 20.36 16.26
C MET A 525 -5.93 20.11 17.54
N ARG A 526 -4.71 20.65 17.65
CA ARG A 526 -3.91 20.59 18.88
C ARG A 526 -4.34 21.62 19.92
N HIS A 527 -4.97 22.72 19.49
CA HIS A 527 -5.37 23.80 20.38
C HIS A 527 -6.90 23.98 20.40
N PRO A 528 -7.48 24.34 21.55
CA PRO A 528 -8.87 24.77 21.60
C PRO A 528 -9.03 26.14 20.92
N PRO A 529 -10.19 26.40 20.28
CA PRO A 529 -11.36 25.53 20.16
C PRO A 529 -11.34 24.61 18.92
N MET A 530 -10.29 24.63 18.11
CA MET A 530 -10.17 23.84 16.87
C MET A 530 -10.27 22.33 17.11
N ASN A 531 -9.90 21.85 18.30
CA ASN A 531 -10.07 20.46 18.73
C ASN A 531 -11.54 20.06 18.98
N ILE A 532 -12.45 21.02 19.20
CA ILE A 532 -13.87 20.77 19.47
C ILE A 532 -14.64 20.54 18.16
N LYS A 533 -15.25 19.34 18.03
CA LYS A 533 -16.00 18.96 16.81
C LYS A 533 -17.14 19.93 16.49
N ALA A 534 -17.93 20.30 17.49
CA ALA A 534 -19.06 21.21 17.32
C ALA A 534 -18.61 22.59 16.80
N PHE A 535 -17.45 23.09 17.26
CA PHE A 535 -16.86 24.32 16.74
C PHE A 535 -16.54 24.20 15.24
N ARG A 536 -15.83 23.14 14.82
CA ARG A 536 -15.51 22.93 13.40
C ARG A 536 -16.76 22.80 12.53
N GLN A 537 -17.80 22.13 13.03
CA GLN A 537 -19.07 21.99 12.33
C GLN A 537 -19.83 23.32 12.25
N ALA A 538 -19.86 24.12 13.31
CA ALA A 538 -20.46 25.46 13.30
C ALA A 538 -19.78 26.39 12.30
N VAL A 539 -18.44 26.38 12.26
CA VAL A 539 -17.67 27.10 11.23
C VAL A 539 -18.06 26.62 9.83
N ALA A 540 -18.14 25.29 9.60
CA ALA A 540 -18.54 24.75 8.30
C ALA A 540 -19.96 25.15 7.87
N ILE A 541 -20.91 25.26 8.82
CA ILE A 541 -22.29 25.73 8.58
C ILE A 541 -22.29 27.21 8.17
N LEU A 542 -21.51 28.04 8.86
CA LEU A 542 -21.45 29.49 8.62
C LEU A 542 -20.88 29.86 7.25
N ILE A 543 -20.08 28.99 6.64
CA ILE A 543 -19.48 29.20 5.32
C ILE A 543 -20.52 28.97 4.23
N ASP A 544 -21.05 30.07 3.68
CA ASP A 544 -21.98 30.08 2.56
C ASP A 544 -21.24 29.88 1.24
N LYS A 545 -21.02 28.60 0.89
CA LYS A 545 -20.26 28.23 -0.31
C LYS A 545 -21.02 28.62 -1.58
N GLU A 546 -22.34 28.49 -1.61
CA GLU A 546 -23.17 28.86 -2.76
C GLU A 546 -23.10 30.37 -3.05
N PHE A 547 -23.23 31.22 -2.02
CA PHE A 547 -23.06 32.66 -2.17
C PHE A 547 -21.67 33.03 -2.68
N LEU A 548 -20.60 32.46 -2.10
CA LEU A 548 -19.24 32.77 -2.53
C LEU A 548 -18.97 32.34 -3.96
N THR A 549 -19.32 31.10 -4.30
CA THR A 549 -19.02 30.53 -5.61
C THR A 549 -19.87 31.15 -6.73
N SER A 550 -21.17 31.33 -6.49
CA SER A 550 -22.11 31.78 -7.52
C SER A 550 -22.20 33.30 -7.62
N THR A 551 -22.26 34.00 -6.48
CA THR A 551 -22.47 35.47 -6.45
C THR A 551 -21.15 36.23 -6.44
N VAL A 552 -20.23 35.90 -5.53
CA VAL A 552 -18.98 36.65 -5.36
C VAL A 552 -17.96 36.30 -6.44
N LEU A 553 -17.78 35.00 -6.70
CA LEU A 553 -16.80 34.48 -7.67
C LEU A 553 -17.42 34.21 -9.05
N GLN A 554 -18.69 34.58 -9.26
CA GLN A 554 -19.37 34.56 -10.57
C GLN A 554 -19.28 33.20 -11.31
N GLY A 555 -19.29 32.09 -10.57
CA GLY A 555 -19.26 30.73 -11.12
C GLY A 555 -17.88 30.20 -11.50
N VAL A 556 -16.79 30.92 -11.16
CA VAL A 556 -15.41 30.46 -11.42
C VAL A 556 -15.03 29.25 -10.53
N ALA A 557 -15.74 29.05 -9.42
CA ALA A 557 -15.60 27.90 -8.54
C ALA A 557 -16.96 27.23 -8.32
N ILE A 558 -16.95 25.96 -7.93
CA ILE A 558 -18.15 25.16 -7.65
C ILE A 558 -18.16 24.82 -6.15
N PRO A 559 -19.31 24.90 -5.46
CA PRO A 559 -19.37 24.58 -4.03
C PRO A 559 -19.15 23.08 -3.79
N MET A 560 -18.29 22.74 -2.84
CA MET A 560 -17.96 21.37 -2.49
C MET A 560 -18.24 21.07 -1.02
N TYR A 561 -18.83 19.90 -0.74
CA TYR A 561 -19.24 19.46 0.60
C TYR A 561 -18.60 18.12 1.03
N THR A 562 -17.85 17.48 0.14
CA THR A 562 -17.23 16.16 0.31
C THR A 562 -15.76 16.24 -0.05
N THR A 563 -14.89 15.42 0.53
CA THR A 563 -13.46 15.38 0.16
C THR A 563 -13.21 14.75 -1.21
N VAL A 564 -14.19 14.01 -1.73
CA VAL A 564 -14.19 13.46 -3.08
C VAL A 564 -15.07 14.36 -3.96
N PRO A 565 -14.52 15.04 -4.98
CA PRO A 565 -15.30 15.86 -5.90
C PRO A 565 -16.31 15.04 -6.71
N GLU A 566 -17.43 15.66 -7.10
CA GLU A 566 -18.46 15.01 -7.95
C GLU A 566 -17.91 14.56 -9.31
N GLY A 567 -16.88 15.24 -9.84
CA GLY A 567 -16.19 14.83 -11.06
C GLY A 567 -15.53 13.44 -10.96
N ASN A 568 -15.29 12.94 -9.74
CA ASN A 568 -14.75 11.61 -9.51
C ASN A 568 -15.89 10.58 -9.34
N GLY A 569 -16.65 10.37 -10.43
CA GLY A 569 -17.96 9.70 -10.40
C GLY A 569 -17.99 8.31 -9.75
N PHE A 570 -16.96 7.48 -9.92
CA PHE A 570 -16.93 6.15 -9.31
C PHE A 570 -16.81 6.18 -7.78
N TRP A 571 -16.07 7.16 -7.23
CA TRP A 571 -15.77 7.27 -5.81
C TRP A 571 -16.65 8.28 -5.06
N TYR A 572 -17.36 9.14 -5.79
CA TYR A 572 -18.25 10.15 -5.22
C TYR A 572 -19.48 9.50 -4.58
N ASN A 573 -19.74 9.85 -3.32
CA ASN A 573 -20.94 9.40 -2.60
C ASN A 573 -21.82 10.60 -2.22
N PRO A 574 -22.98 10.80 -2.89
CA PRO A 574 -23.88 11.91 -2.57
C PRO A 574 -24.65 11.72 -1.26
N ASN A 575 -24.67 10.51 -0.69
CA ASN A 575 -25.49 10.15 0.48
C ASN A 575 -24.82 10.46 1.82
N VAL A 576 -23.67 11.14 1.82
CA VAL A 576 -23.00 11.58 3.05
C VAL A 576 -23.63 12.86 3.62
N SER A 577 -23.34 13.18 4.88
CA SER A 577 -23.83 14.41 5.50
C SER A 577 -23.24 15.65 4.82
N LEU A 578 -24.08 16.50 4.24
CA LEU A 578 -23.69 17.73 3.54
C LEU A 578 -23.93 18.96 4.43
N ILE A 579 -23.08 19.12 5.44
CA ILE A 579 -23.23 20.13 6.51
C ILE A 579 -23.39 21.53 5.92
N GLY A 580 -24.52 22.18 6.24
CA GLY A 580 -24.84 23.55 5.84
C GLY A 580 -25.30 23.73 4.39
N LYS A 581 -25.36 22.66 3.58
CA LYS A 581 -25.82 22.76 2.18
C LYS A 581 -27.29 23.19 2.13
N GLY A 582 -27.58 24.18 1.29
CA GLY A 582 -28.95 24.67 1.06
C GLY A 582 -29.54 25.57 2.14
N LEU A 583 -28.80 25.84 3.23
CA LEU A 583 -29.26 26.75 4.28
C LEU A 583 -29.09 28.21 3.84
N SER A 584 -30.08 29.05 4.17
CA SER A 584 -29.99 30.51 4.09
C SER A 584 -29.02 31.08 5.14
N ARG A 585 -28.64 32.36 4.99
CA ARG A 585 -27.75 33.02 5.96
C ARG A 585 -28.32 32.99 7.39
N THR A 586 -29.62 33.19 7.54
CA THR A 586 -30.33 33.16 8.83
C THR A 586 -30.29 31.76 9.44
N GLU A 587 -30.68 30.73 8.68
CA GLU A 587 -30.67 29.34 9.15
C GLU A 587 -29.26 28.87 9.52
N ARG A 588 -28.22 29.29 8.77
CA ARG A 588 -26.83 28.99 9.11
C ARG A 588 -26.43 29.59 10.45
N THR A 589 -26.80 30.84 10.72
CA THR A 589 -26.53 31.49 11.99
C THR A 589 -27.26 30.79 13.13
N GLU A 590 -28.56 30.52 12.98
CA GLU A 590 -29.37 29.86 14.02
C GLU A 590 -28.86 28.46 14.35
N GLU A 591 -28.57 27.64 13.32
CA GLU A 591 -28.06 26.28 13.52
C GLU A 591 -26.65 26.28 14.11
N ALA A 592 -25.78 27.22 13.72
CA ALA A 592 -24.45 27.36 14.31
C ALA A 592 -24.51 27.80 15.78
N VAL A 593 -25.39 28.76 16.14
CA VAL A 593 -25.60 29.17 17.55
C VAL A 593 -26.11 27.98 18.36
N LYS A 594 -27.14 27.28 17.87
CA LYS A 594 -27.70 26.11 18.55
C LYS A 594 -26.64 25.04 18.78
N LEU A 595 -25.90 24.66 17.75
CA LEU A 595 -24.85 23.64 17.82
C LEU A 595 -23.75 23.99 18.82
N LEU A 596 -23.34 25.26 18.87
CA LEU A 596 -22.33 25.73 19.81
C LEU A 596 -22.87 25.76 21.25
N LYS A 597 -24.12 26.19 21.47
CA LYS A 597 -24.75 26.16 22.81
C LYS A 597 -24.90 24.74 23.33
N ASP A 598 -25.33 23.80 22.48
CA ASP A 598 -25.43 22.39 22.82
C ASP A 598 -24.07 21.79 23.19
N ALA A 599 -22.98 22.34 22.64
CA ALA A 599 -21.60 21.98 22.97
C ALA A 599 -21.02 22.72 24.19
N GLY A 600 -21.80 23.58 24.86
CA GLY A 600 -21.42 24.28 26.08
C GLY A 600 -20.84 25.69 25.89
N PHE A 601 -20.80 26.22 24.67
CA PHE A 601 -20.38 27.60 24.44
C PHE A 601 -21.45 28.58 24.95
N THR A 602 -21.01 29.74 25.45
CA THR A 602 -21.91 30.78 25.96
C THR A 602 -21.57 32.14 25.39
N TRP A 603 -22.56 33.02 25.26
CA TRP A 603 -22.39 34.39 24.80
C TRP A 603 -22.81 35.38 25.88
N GLU A 604 -22.13 36.53 25.94
CA GLU A 604 -22.66 37.71 26.63
C GLU A 604 -23.78 38.36 25.82
N LYS A 605 -23.66 38.34 24.49
CA LYS A 605 -24.70 38.76 23.54
C LYS A 605 -24.71 37.82 22.35
N GLU A 606 -25.81 37.11 22.13
CA GLU A 606 -25.96 36.21 20.98
C GLU A 606 -26.09 36.99 19.66
N PRO A 607 -25.55 36.47 18.54
CA PRO A 607 -25.73 37.07 17.23
C PRO A 607 -27.15 36.89 16.72
N LYS A 608 -27.64 37.86 15.93
CA LYS A 608 -28.95 37.79 15.28
C LYS A 608 -28.85 38.30 13.84
N VAL A 609 -29.38 37.51 12.91
CA VAL A 609 -29.45 37.83 11.48
C VAL A 609 -30.91 37.87 11.07
N SER A 610 -31.31 38.93 10.36
CA SER A 610 -32.66 39.09 9.80
C SER A 610 -32.93 38.09 8.66
N GLU A 611 -34.19 37.88 8.29
CA GLU A 611 -34.60 36.96 7.20
C GLU A 611 -33.94 37.27 5.84
N ASN A 612 -33.51 38.52 5.60
CA ASN A 612 -32.83 38.91 4.36
C ASN A 612 -31.30 38.73 4.43
N GLY A 613 -30.78 38.14 5.50
CA GLY A 613 -29.35 37.90 5.70
C GLY A 613 -28.54 39.07 6.27
N THR A 614 -29.19 40.18 6.67
CA THR A 614 -28.51 41.31 7.31
C THR A 614 -28.29 41.03 8.80
N VAL A 615 -27.06 41.25 9.28
CA VAL A 615 -26.70 41.15 10.70
C VAL A 615 -27.40 42.29 11.47
N GLU A 616 -28.35 41.95 12.33
CA GLU A 616 -29.04 42.90 13.22
C GLU A 616 -28.27 43.08 14.53
N VAL A 617 -27.65 41.99 14.99
CA VAL A 617 -26.87 41.95 16.23
C VAL A 617 -25.62 41.12 15.97
N GLU A 618 -24.46 41.74 16.14
CA GLU A 618 -23.19 41.01 16.23
C GLU A 618 -23.08 40.30 17.60
N GLY A 619 -22.59 39.06 17.57
CA GLY A 619 -22.29 38.31 18.78
C GLY A 619 -21.15 38.95 19.57
N LYS A 620 -21.22 38.90 20.92
CA LYS A 620 -20.16 39.41 21.81
C LYS A 620 -19.92 38.50 23.00
N GLY A 621 -18.67 38.48 23.45
CA GLY A 621 -18.25 37.77 24.65
C GLY A 621 -18.46 36.26 24.58
N LEU A 622 -18.16 35.64 23.43
CA LEU A 622 -18.21 34.19 23.29
C LEU A 622 -17.18 33.54 24.22
N LYS A 623 -17.61 32.52 24.95
CA LYS A 623 -16.78 31.72 25.87
C LYS A 623 -16.85 30.25 25.50
N LEU A 624 -15.72 29.57 25.67
CA LEU A 624 -15.58 28.13 25.48
C LEU A 624 -16.35 27.34 26.56
N PRO A 625 -16.57 26.02 26.38
CA PRO A 625 -17.27 25.20 27.36
C PRO A 625 -16.63 25.14 28.74
N ASN A 626 -15.34 25.42 28.85
CA ASN A 626 -14.62 25.50 30.12
C ASN A 626 -14.74 26.88 30.81
N GLY A 627 -15.43 27.85 30.18
CA GLY A 627 -15.63 29.20 30.69
C GLY A 627 -14.57 30.22 30.24
N ASP A 628 -13.50 29.79 29.56
CA ASP A 628 -12.47 30.69 29.05
C ASP A 628 -13.02 31.57 27.92
N PRO A 629 -12.52 32.81 27.76
CA PRO A 629 -12.88 33.66 26.63
C PRO A 629 -12.41 33.05 25.31
N MET A 630 -13.18 33.23 24.24
CA MET A 630 -12.80 32.82 22.89
C MET A 630 -11.48 33.48 22.49
N PRO A 631 -10.43 32.72 22.10
CA PRO A 631 -9.15 33.29 21.69
C PRO A 631 -9.25 33.96 20.32
N ASP A 632 -8.34 34.90 20.07
CA ASP A 632 -8.10 35.43 18.73
C ASP A 632 -7.59 34.33 17.79
N LEU A 633 -8.15 34.24 16.59
CA LEU A 633 -7.80 33.21 15.60
C LEU A 633 -7.15 33.82 14.35
N GLU A 634 -5.98 33.30 13.96
CA GLU A 634 -5.33 33.62 12.69
C GLU A 634 -5.78 32.65 11.58
N ILE A 635 -6.30 33.19 10.46
CA ILE A 635 -6.61 32.41 9.25
C ILE A 635 -5.54 32.70 8.19
N LEU A 636 -4.60 31.77 8.01
CA LEU A 636 -3.57 31.89 6.98
C LEU A 636 -4.17 31.59 5.60
N SER A 637 -4.01 32.50 4.64
CA SER A 637 -4.43 32.27 3.26
C SER A 637 -3.42 32.90 2.30
N PRO A 638 -3.23 32.35 1.08
CA PRO A 638 -2.42 33.00 0.08
C PRO A 638 -2.91 34.40 -0.24
N SER A 639 -1.98 35.27 -0.64
CA SER A 639 -2.28 36.62 -1.10
C SER A 639 -3.13 36.61 -2.39
N PRO A 640 -3.89 37.68 -2.66
CA PRO A 640 -4.69 37.79 -3.89
C PRO A 640 -3.86 37.69 -5.18
N GLY A 641 -2.59 38.11 -5.13
CA GLY A 641 -1.67 37.99 -6.28
C GLY A 641 -1.28 36.55 -6.60
N TYR A 642 -1.37 35.64 -5.62
CA TYR A 642 -1.12 34.21 -5.82
C TYR A 642 -2.42 33.43 -6.08
N ASP A 643 -3.45 33.64 -5.25
CA ASP A 643 -4.76 32.99 -5.41
C ASP A 643 -5.89 33.94 -4.94
N PRO A 644 -6.55 34.65 -5.88
CA PRO A 644 -7.64 35.56 -5.56
C PRO A 644 -8.89 34.85 -5.03
N LEU A 645 -9.07 33.55 -5.32
CA LEU A 645 -10.21 32.78 -4.85
C LEU A 645 -10.07 32.49 -3.35
N ARG A 646 -8.92 31.96 -2.92
CA ARG A 646 -8.65 31.64 -1.51
C ARG A 646 -8.65 32.88 -0.63
N SER A 647 -8.03 33.97 -1.08
CA SER A 647 -8.06 35.24 -0.35
C SER A 647 -9.47 35.80 -0.20
N THR A 648 -10.32 35.69 -1.23
CA THR A 648 -11.74 36.07 -1.14
C THR A 648 -12.48 35.23 -0.10
N PHE A 649 -12.30 33.90 -0.11
CA PHE A 649 -12.85 33.03 0.92
C PHE A 649 -12.39 33.44 2.33
N ALA A 650 -11.09 33.69 2.52
CA ALA A 650 -10.55 34.08 3.82
C ALA A 650 -11.21 35.34 4.39
N ILE A 651 -11.41 36.37 3.57
CA ILE A 651 -12.02 37.65 3.97
C ILE A 651 -13.49 37.45 4.38
N TRP A 652 -14.25 36.64 3.63
CA TRP A 652 -15.65 36.39 3.96
C TRP A 652 -15.81 35.50 5.18
N ILE A 653 -14.95 34.49 5.34
CA ILE A 653 -14.92 33.65 6.53
C ILE A 653 -14.59 34.48 7.77
N GLU A 654 -13.57 35.34 7.69
CA GLU A 654 -13.25 36.31 8.75
C GLU A 654 -14.49 37.09 9.15
N ARG A 655 -15.19 37.70 8.19
CA ARG A 655 -16.41 38.48 8.46
C ARG A 655 -17.48 37.64 9.16
N TRP A 656 -17.78 36.45 8.63
CA TRP A 656 -18.84 35.61 9.18
C TRP A 656 -18.53 35.04 10.56
N LEU A 657 -17.26 34.81 10.89
CA LEU A 657 -16.85 34.44 12.23
C LEU A 657 -16.98 35.63 13.19
N ASN A 658 -16.56 36.83 12.76
CA ASN A 658 -16.70 38.04 13.57
C ASN A 658 -18.17 38.41 13.84
N ASP A 659 -19.08 38.21 12.88
CA ASP A 659 -20.53 38.37 13.09
C ASP A 659 -21.04 37.53 14.28
N MET A 660 -20.42 36.37 14.54
CA MET A 660 -20.76 35.43 15.62
C MET A 660 -20.07 35.75 16.95
N GLY A 661 -19.21 36.77 16.99
CA GLY A 661 -18.36 37.05 18.15
C GLY A 661 -17.14 36.14 18.26
N ILE A 662 -16.74 35.47 17.17
CA ILE A 662 -15.48 34.73 17.08
C ILE A 662 -14.42 35.69 16.50
N PRO A 663 -13.42 36.13 17.29
CA PRO A 663 -12.43 37.10 16.84
C PRO A 663 -11.43 36.43 15.89
N ALA A 664 -11.74 36.44 14.60
CA ALA A 664 -10.87 35.88 13.56
C ALA A 664 -10.23 36.98 12.73
N LYS A 665 -9.02 36.73 12.21
CA LYS A 665 -8.32 37.63 11.29
C LYS A 665 -7.66 36.86 10.15
N ALA A 666 -8.00 37.17 8.92
CA ALA A 666 -7.34 36.63 7.74
C ALA A 666 -5.97 37.30 7.55
N LYS A 667 -4.94 36.46 7.46
CA LYS A 667 -3.58 36.86 7.15
C LYS A 667 -3.22 36.38 5.75
N LEU A 668 -3.38 37.29 4.81
CA LEU A 668 -3.03 37.09 3.41
C LEU A 668 -1.51 37.19 3.23
N THR A 669 -0.85 36.09 2.92
CA THR A 669 0.62 36.02 2.86
C THR A 669 1.13 35.17 1.69
N ASP A 670 2.45 35.06 1.53
CA ASP A 670 3.06 34.24 0.49
C ASP A 670 2.80 32.75 0.75
N PHE A 671 2.59 31.97 -0.32
CA PHE A 671 2.31 30.55 -0.21
C PHE A 671 3.39 29.78 0.57
N ASN A 672 4.67 30.10 0.35
CA ASN A 672 5.77 29.39 1.00
C ASN A 672 5.83 29.69 2.52
N VAL A 673 5.44 30.91 2.93
CA VAL A 673 5.33 31.27 4.35
C VAL A 673 4.27 30.43 5.05
N ILE A 674 3.16 30.13 4.36
CA ILE A 674 2.10 29.26 4.89
C ILE A 674 2.63 27.83 5.00
N VAL A 675 3.28 27.31 3.96
CA VAL A 675 3.84 25.94 3.94
C VAL A 675 4.87 25.73 5.06
N GLU A 676 5.68 26.74 5.36
CA GLU A 676 6.63 26.71 6.47
C GLU A 676 5.90 26.68 7.83
N LYS A 677 4.91 27.57 8.03
CA LYS A 677 4.13 27.64 9.27
C LYS A 677 3.33 26.38 9.57
N ILE A 678 2.79 25.69 8.57
CA ILE A 678 2.03 24.45 8.79
C ILE A 678 2.93 23.27 9.20
N ALA A 679 4.23 23.35 8.94
CA ALA A 679 5.18 22.33 9.38
C ALA A 679 5.50 22.45 10.88
N ASP A 680 5.28 23.63 11.48
CA ASP A 680 5.37 23.87 12.91
C ASP A 680 4.03 23.51 13.59
N PRO A 681 4.01 22.53 14.54
CA PRO A 681 2.80 22.13 15.25
C PRO A 681 2.03 23.25 15.94
N ASP A 682 2.72 24.32 16.35
CA ASP A 682 2.16 25.49 17.06
C ASP A 682 2.09 26.75 16.16
N GLY A 683 2.45 26.64 14.87
CA GLY A 683 2.67 27.78 13.97
C GLY A 683 1.41 28.42 13.36
N PHE A 684 0.23 27.86 13.58
CA PHE A 684 -1.04 28.27 12.98
C PHE A 684 -2.29 27.84 13.77
N ASP A 685 -3.39 28.59 13.62
CA ASP A 685 -4.72 28.19 14.10
C ASP A 685 -5.55 27.54 12.99
N ILE A 686 -5.72 28.29 11.89
CA ILE A 686 -6.52 27.91 10.74
C ILE A 686 -5.77 28.31 9.46
N TRP A 687 -5.94 27.55 8.39
CA TRP A 687 -5.41 27.92 7.08
C TRP A 687 -6.37 27.58 5.94
N ILE A 688 -6.16 28.18 4.76
CA ILE A 688 -6.84 27.85 3.51
C ILE A 688 -5.83 27.45 2.43
N LEU A 689 -5.84 26.18 1.98
CA LEU A 689 -5.01 25.68 0.88
C LEU A 689 -5.85 24.84 -0.08
N GLY A 690 -5.17 24.29 -1.09
CA GLY A 690 -5.76 23.38 -2.06
C GLY A 690 -5.05 22.04 -2.06
N TRP A 691 -5.82 20.99 -2.32
CA TRP A 691 -5.35 19.70 -2.80
C TRP A 691 -5.65 19.60 -4.29
N GLY A 692 -4.78 18.95 -5.06
CA GLY A 692 -4.91 18.80 -6.51
C GLY A 692 -4.05 17.66 -7.01
#